data_AF-A0A818U0R2-F1
#
_entry.id   AF-A0A818U0R2-F1
#
_cell.length_a   1.000
_cell.length_b   1.000
_cell.length_c   1.000
_cell.angle_alpha   90.00
_cell.angle_beta   90.00
_cell.angle_gamma   90.00
#
_symmetry.space_group_name_H-M   'P 1'
#
loop_
_entity.id
_entity.type
_entity.pdbx_description
1 polymer ?
#
loop_
_entity_poly.entity_id
_entity_poly.type
_entity_poly.pdbx_seq_one_letter_code
_entity_poly.pdbx_strand_id
1 'polypeptide(L)'
;MDDRFAEDVADQLNQTYAIIPFLVVAKWNRKKIDFNREMNEATFNHPESIKSYRSYHDYLEEAIATIERKFHGQGLLLDVHQHAQGNYTMVGILLTGAKLNRNELSSTSIELLIQSSCSQNRSECIRGSKAFGTFMESKELGIAYSSLNNPKPGNKTFYSGGFITKNYISRINAIQAELSYVMRNDFDRRFYATRFAQALVDFMLANDLLRTDNITLPHSHGRQIFIFTFVAVSVLVVVGVIIGLVLGLRRPFQNASEEVCSAGHETYIINGSSILGKYSRAAVAVDNGECSKVGRIILEKNGTTMDAALAAAICNGVMNTQSMGIGGGCVITIYSKKRNKAYSIIGREKAPLAANSTMFVGRKNMSLTGGLAIGVPGELRAYKKAYDEFGGGVLWKELFQPTIQLCREGFHVSEAQAQAIKETTRVILDDPAMREIFVKNSNTNELYGAGDLMKRPKLARTLEIIAEQGVDAFYTGELSDKIVKEIQDQGGIITKQDLADYDVDFQEALSIDLKSSLTAYTTHAPTSGPILAFILNILQGYYVHENNIKKSTTTSSLFYHRLIEAFKFAYAKRSELGDPSKINITELIHNLTSKEYVNNVRSRINDNKTFGFEYYGGAWLDKMTIGTAHLSVVGLDGDAVALSSTVNLFFGSKVLGPETDIIYNNEMDDFSTPNTTNNFGVPASLANYIAPGKRPVSSMAPLIIMEKHNQRIQQVLGASGGTRITTSIAQVAMLNLWFNDDIKKAIDSPRLHSQLLPQEVVAERGFDHDILKRLKDRGHNITCGVYGRSVIQGIEWRDEVNQYWANCDIRKGGAPDGI
;
A
#
# COMPACT_ATOMS: atom_id res chain seq x y z
N MET A 1 -24.05 -8.47 -1.91
CA MET A 1 -23.09 -7.56 -2.55
C MET A 1 -23.91 -6.47 -3.18
N ASP A 2 -23.80 -5.27 -2.63
CA ASP A 2 -24.48 -4.08 -3.13
C ASP A 2 -23.74 -3.63 -4.40
N ASP A 3 -24.44 -3.46 -5.52
CA ASP A 3 -23.82 -3.26 -6.83
C ASP A 3 -23.38 -1.80 -7.06
N ARG A 4 -22.49 -1.33 -6.19
CA ARG A 4 -22.04 0.06 -6.12
C ARG A 4 -20.98 0.43 -7.17
N PHE A 5 -20.46 -0.55 -7.93
CA PHE A 5 -19.45 -0.30 -8.95
C PHE A 5 -20.04 0.41 -10.17
N ALA A 6 -21.22 -0.02 -10.64
CA ALA A 6 -21.91 0.65 -11.75
C ALA A 6 -22.34 2.08 -11.38
N GLU A 7 -22.77 2.29 -10.12
CA GLU A 7 -23.04 3.61 -9.55
C GLU A 7 -21.77 4.49 -9.56
N ASP A 8 -20.63 3.99 -9.05
CA ASP A 8 -19.38 4.74 -9.07
C ASP A 8 -18.91 5.07 -10.50
N VAL A 9 -19.07 4.16 -11.47
CA VAL A 9 -18.73 4.44 -12.88
C VAL A 9 -19.62 5.55 -13.45
N ALA A 10 -20.92 5.52 -13.18
CA ALA A 10 -21.85 6.56 -13.59
C ALA A 10 -21.51 7.92 -12.96
N ASP A 11 -21.14 7.94 -11.68
CA ASP A 11 -20.68 9.13 -10.99
C ASP A 11 -19.41 9.70 -11.63
N GLN A 12 -18.44 8.85 -11.97
CA GLN A 12 -17.20 9.28 -12.62
C GLN A 12 -17.44 9.84 -14.03
N LEU A 13 -18.35 9.23 -14.80
CA LEU A 13 -18.77 9.73 -16.11
C LEU A 13 -19.40 11.14 -15.99
N ASN A 14 -20.27 11.33 -15.00
CA ASN A 14 -20.93 12.61 -14.79
C ASN A 14 -19.94 13.68 -14.29
N GLN A 15 -19.16 13.38 -13.26
CA GLN A 15 -18.25 14.34 -12.63
C GLN A 15 -17.10 14.77 -13.56
N THR A 16 -16.56 13.83 -14.34
CA THR A 16 -15.36 14.09 -15.14
C THR A 16 -15.70 14.57 -16.54
N TYR A 17 -16.78 14.04 -17.13
CA TYR A 17 -17.08 14.22 -18.55
C TYR A 17 -18.44 14.88 -18.81
N ALA A 18 -19.23 15.17 -17.77
CA ALA A 18 -20.63 15.60 -17.87
C ALA A 18 -21.51 14.59 -18.64
N ILE A 19 -21.14 13.31 -18.61
CA ILE A 19 -21.88 12.22 -19.26
C ILE A 19 -22.80 11.58 -18.22
N ILE A 20 -24.10 11.61 -18.47
CA ILE A 20 -25.10 11.00 -17.60
C ILE A 20 -25.65 9.73 -18.29
N PRO A 21 -25.21 8.52 -17.88
CA PRO A 21 -25.74 7.28 -18.46
C PRO A 21 -27.15 6.97 -17.92
N PHE A 22 -27.91 6.17 -18.68
CA PHE A 22 -29.08 5.48 -18.13
C PHE A 22 -28.57 4.35 -17.22
N LEU A 23 -28.69 4.55 -15.90
CA LEU A 23 -28.20 3.58 -14.92
C LEU A 23 -29.34 2.69 -14.41
N VAL A 24 -29.19 1.38 -14.57
CA VAL A 24 -30.15 0.38 -14.05
C VAL A 24 -29.43 -0.49 -13.03
N VAL A 25 -29.85 -0.42 -11.76
CA VAL A 25 -29.27 -1.21 -10.66
C VAL A 25 -30.33 -2.13 -10.06
N ALA A 26 -30.08 -3.44 -10.11
CA ALA A 26 -30.93 -4.42 -9.46
C ALA A 26 -30.58 -4.51 -7.97
N LYS A 27 -31.31 -3.78 -7.10
CA LYS A 27 -31.12 -3.80 -5.63
C LYS A 27 -31.76 -5.01 -4.93
N TRP A 28 -31.78 -6.16 -5.59
CA TRP A 28 -32.40 -7.38 -5.11
C TRP A 28 -31.35 -8.43 -4.74
N ASN A 29 -31.65 -9.29 -3.77
CA ASN A 29 -30.75 -10.38 -3.41
C ASN A 29 -30.75 -11.44 -4.52
N ARG A 30 -29.60 -11.64 -5.19
CA ARG A 30 -29.42 -12.59 -6.30
C ARG A 30 -29.74 -14.04 -5.95
N LYS A 31 -29.78 -14.41 -4.66
CA LYS A 31 -30.28 -15.72 -4.19
C LYS A 31 -31.78 -15.91 -4.42
N LYS A 32 -32.53 -14.85 -4.70
CA LYS A 32 -33.99 -14.84 -4.85
C LYS A 32 -34.45 -14.63 -6.30
N ILE A 33 -33.69 -13.87 -7.10
CA ILE A 33 -33.98 -13.57 -8.50
C ILE A 33 -32.67 -13.27 -9.25
N ASP A 34 -32.51 -13.81 -10.46
CA ASP A 34 -31.36 -13.54 -11.34
C ASP A 34 -31.87 -13.00 -12.68
N PHE A 35 -31.90 -11.67 -12.83
CA PHE A 35 -32.38 -10.98 -14.04
C PHE A 35 -31.54 -11.28 -15.30
N ASN A 36 -30.45 -12.06 -15.17
CA ASN A 36 -29.61 -12.51 -16.27
C ASN A 36 -29.98 -13.92 -16.76
N ARG A 37 -31.21 -14.36 -16.54
CA ARG A 37 -31.77 -15.64 -17.00
C ARG A 37 -33.16 -15.41 -17.60
N GLU A 38 -33.67 -16.40 -18.34
CA GLU A 38 -35.05 -16.31 -18.84
C GLU A 38 -36.06 -16.19 -17.69
N MET A 39 -37.15 -15.46 -17.92
CA MET A 39 -38.13 -15.08 -16.88
C MET A 39 -38.55 -16.23 -15.96
N ASN A 40 -38.87 -17.41 -16.51
CA ASN A 40 -39.32 -18.54 -15.70
C ASN A 40 -38.21 -19.08 -14.79
N GLU A 41 -36.96 -19.10 -15.27
CA GLU A 41 -35.78 -19.53 -14.51
C GLU A 41 -35.32 -18.46 -13.51
N ALA A 42 -35.34 -17.20 -13.91
CA ALA A 42 -34.98 -16.05 -13.08
C ALA A 42 -35.90 -15.95 -11.85
N THR A 43 -37.19 -16.22 -12.03
CA THR A 43 -38.23 -15.92 -11.03
C THR A 43 -38.72 -17.14 -10.28
N PHE A 44 -38.33 -18.35 -10.72
CA PHE A 44 -38.92 -19.62 -10.27
C PHE A 44 -40.46 -19.61 -10.34
N ASN A 45 -41.01 -18.87 -11.31
CA ASN A 45 -42.45 -18.60 -11.50
C ASN A 45 -43.17 -17.94 -10.30
N HIS A 46 -42.44 -17.33 -9.37
CA HIS A 46 -43.06 -16.63 -8.24
C HIS A 46 -43.71 -15.30 -8.69
N PRO A 47 -45.00 -15.04 -8.39
CA PRO A 47 -45.73 -13.88 -8.93
C PRO A 47 -45.06 -12.51 -8.70
N GLU A 48 -44.56 -12.25 -7.49
CA GLU A 48 -43.86 -11.00 -7.17
C GLU A 48 -42.50 -10.88 -7.86
N SER A 49 -41.83 -12.01 -8.09
CA SER A 49 -40.55 -12.07 -8.80
C SER A 49 -40.77 -11.80 -10.29
N ILE A 50 -41.86 -12.33 -10.87
CA ILE A 50 -42.29 -12.03 -12.25
C ILE A 50 -42.57 -10.53 -12.43
N LYS A 51 -43.28 -9.92 -11.48
CA LYS A 51 -43.55 -8.47 -11.52
C LYS A 51 -42.25 -7.66 -11.50
N SER A 52 -41.31 -8.03 -10.62
CA SER A 52 -40.01 -7.38 -10.49
C SER A 52 -39.14 -7.57 -11.74
N TYR A 53 -39.16 -8.78 -12.32
CA TYR A 53 -38.49 -9.11 -13.59
C TYR A 53 -38.99 -8.24 -14.73
N ARG A 54 -40.32 -8.15 -14.90
CA ARG A 54 -40.93 -7.29 -15.92
C ARG A 54 -40.53 -5.84 -15.73
N SER A 55 -40.67 -5.31 -14.52
CA SER A 55 -40.29 -3.91 -14.23
C SER A 55 -38.83 -3.60 -14.55
N TYR A 56 -37.90 -4.53 -14.29
CA TYR A 56 -36.48 -4.35 -14.62
C TYR A 56 -36.25 -4.33 -16.13
N HIS A 57 -36.81 -5.29 -16.87
CA HIS A 57 -36.65 -5.39 -18.32
C HIS A 57 -37.43 -4.31 -19.09
N ASP A 58 -38.60 -3.90 -18.60
CA ASP A 58 -39.39 -2.81 -19.18
C ASP A 58 -38.63 -1.47 -19.12
N TYR A 59 -37.93 -1.20 -18.01
CA TYR A 59 -37.08 -0.01 -17.88
C TYR A 59 -35.87 -0.05 -18.83
N LEU A 60 -35.23 -1.20 -18.97
CA LEU A 60 -34.15 -1.39 -19.95
C LEU A 60 -34.66 -1.13 -21.38
N GLU A 61 -35.84 -1.65 -21.73
CA GLU A 61 -36.47 -1.43 -23.03
C GLU A 61 -36.80 0.04 -23.28
N GLU A 62 -37.31 0.75 -22.28
CA GLU A 62 -37.59 2.18 -22.38
C GLU A 62 -36.30 3.00 -22.60
N ALA A 63 -35.23 2.66 -21.89
CA ALA A 63 -33.92 3.30 -22.06
C ALA A 63 -33.37 3.08 -23.48
N ILE A 64 -33.42 1.83 -23.96
CA ILE A 64 -33.00 1.46 -25.33
C ILE A 64 -33.84 2.20 -26.37
N ALA A 65 -35.16 2.17 -26.28
CA ALA A 65 -36.07 2.86 -27.20
C ALA A 65 -35.83 4.38 -27.21
N THR A 66 -35.45 4.95 -26.05
CA THR A 66 -35.05 6.36 -25.96
C THR A 66 -33.75 6.63 -26.71
N ILE A 67 -32.77 5.73 -26.62
CA ILE A 67 -31.50 5.85 -27.35
C ILE A 67 -31.73 5.71 -28.85
N GLU A 68 -32.52 4.73 -29.29
CA GLU A 68 -32.86 4.55 -30.71
C GLU A 68 -33.51 5.80 -31.30
N ARG A 69 -34.48 6.38 -30.58
CA ARG A 69 -35.23 7.56 -31.03
C ARG A 69 -34.42 8.86 -30.99
N LYS A 70 -33.61 9.08 -29.95
CA LYS A 70 -32.87 10.35 -29.77
C LYS A 70 -31.48 10.36 -30.37
N PHE A 71 -30.83 9.20 -30.43
CA PHE A 71 -29.43 9.06 -30.86
C PHE A 71 -29.30 8.14 -32.09
N HIS A 72 -30.41 7.87 -32.79
CA HIS A 72 -30.44 7.08 -34.04
C HIS A 72 -29.75 5.70 -33.90
N GLY A 73 -29.91 5.06 -32.74
CA GLY A 73 -29.30 3.76 -32.44
C GLY A 73 -27.79 3.80 -32.13
N GLN A 74 -27.17 4.99 -32.08
CA GLN A 74 -25.79 5.17 -31.60
C GLN A 74 -25.76 5.12 -30.08
N GLY A 75 -25.54 3.93 -29.53
CA GLY A 75 -25.42 3.72 -28.09
C GLY A 75 -24.82 2.36 -27.74
N LEU A 76 -24.51 2.21 -26.44
CA LEU A 76 -23.92 1.00 -25.88
C LEU A 76 -24.69 0.58 -24.62
N LEU A 77 -25.22 -0.64 -24.64
CA LEU A 77 -25.65 -1.34 -23.44
C LEU A 77 -24.44 -2.02 -22.81
N LEU A 78 -24.08 -1.62 -21.58
CA LEU A 78 -22.97 -2.23 -20.86
C LEU A 78 -23.50 -2.99 -19.64
N ASP A 79 -23.34 -4.31 -19.67
CA ASP A 79 -23.70 -5.19 -18.56
C ASP A 79 -22.45 -5.54 -17.75
N VAL A 80 -22.39 -5.15 -16.47
CA VAL A 80 -21.18 -5.27 -15.65
C VAL A 80 -21.35 -6.32 -14.57
N HIS A 81 -20.55 -7.38 -14.64
CA HIS A 81 -20.54 -8.51 -13.72
C HIS A 81 -19.19 -8.66 -13.01
N GLN A 82 -19.14 -9.58 -12.06
CA GLN A 82 -17.93 -9.90 -11.30
C GLN A 82 -17.74 -11.41 -11.33
N HIS A 83 -16.51 -11.85 -11.58
CA HIS A 83 -16.12 -13.25 -11.38
C HIS A 83 -15.04 -13.39 -10.31
N ALA A 84 -15.07 -14.52 -9.61
CA ALA A 84 -14.21 -14.81 -8.46
C ALA A 84 -12.79 -15.31 -8.85
N GLN A 85 -12.42 -15.32 -10.14
CA GLN A 85 -11.23 -16.03 -10.62
C GLN A 85 -10.28 -15.15 -11.45
N GLY A 86 -9.07 -14.89 -10.96
CA GLY A 86 -8.00 -14.29 -11.76
C GLY A 86 -8.04 -12.76 -11.91
N ASN A 87 -6.92 -12.20 -12.39
CA ASN A 87 -6.75 -10.76 -12.66
C ASN A 87 -6.93 -10.48 -14.17
N TYR A 88 -8.01 -10.99 -14.74
CA TYR A 88 -8.38 -10.74 -16.11
C TYR A 88 -9.84 -10.27 -16.17
N THR A 89 -10.19 -9.55 -17.23
CA THR A 89 -11.56 -9.17 -17.57
C THR A 89 -11.97 -9.94 -18.81
N MET A 90 -13.17 -10.51 -18.79
CA MET A 90 -13.76 -11.09 -20.00
C MET A 90 -14.73 -10.08 -20.61
N VAL A 91 -14.49 -9.72 -21.87
CA VAL A 91 -15.39 -8.87 -22.65
C VAL A 91 -16.28 -9.78 -23.49
N GLY A 92 -17.59 -9.66 -23.31
CA GLY A 92 -18.59 -10.52 -23.92
C GLY A 92 -19.22 -9.90 -25.15
N ILE A 93 -19.07 -10.55 -26.31
CA ILE A 93 -19.53 -10.03 -27.61
C ILE A 93 -20.29 -11.04 -28.50
N LEU A 94 -20.79 -12.13 -27.90
CA LEU A 94 -21.62 -13.15 -28.58
C LEU A 94 -20.96 -13.85 -29.78
N LEU A 95 -19.69 -14.24 -29.66
CA LEU A 95 -18.94 -14.83 -30.77
C LEU A 95 -18.16 -16.09 -30.37
N THR A 96 -18.15 -17.11 -31.21
CA THR A 96 -17.28 -18.29 -31.00
C THR A 96 -15.89 -18.04 -31.57
N GLY A 97 -14.84 -18.61 -30.97
CA GLY A 97 -13.48 -18.50 -31.52
C GLY A 97 -13.38 -19.03 -32.95
N ALA A 98 -14.14 -20.08 -33.30
CA ALA A 98 -14.22 -20.58 -34.67
C ALA A 98 -14.76 -19.52 -35.66
N LYS A 99 -15.83 -18.81 -35.30
CA LYS A 99 -16.37 -17.71 -36.11
C LYS A 99 -15.41 -16.52 -36.15
N LEU A 100 -14.79 -16.18 -35.02
CA LEU A 100 -13.77 -15.12 -34.92
C LEU A 100 -12.55 -15.41 -35.82
N ASN A 101 -12.06 -16.64 -35.82
CA ASN A 101 -10.90 -17.06 -36.62
C ASN A 101 -11.19 -17.05 -38.13
N ARG A 102 -12.44 -17.38 -38.52
CA ARG A 102 -12.90 -17.32 -39.90
C ARG A 102 -13.40 -15.93 -40.33
N ASN A 103 -13.35 -14.94 -39.44
CA ASN A 103 -13.89 -13.60 -39.66
C ASN A 103 -15.40 -13.60 -40.01
N GLU A 104 -16.15 -14.60 -39.52
CA GLU A 104 -17.60 -14.74 -39.64
C GLU A 104 -18.30 -13.90 -38.56
N LEU A 105 -18.28 -12.58 -38.74
CA LEU A 105 -18.69 -11.59 -37.73
C LEU A 105 -20.12 -11.08 -37.90
N SER A 106 -21.03 -11.92 -38.39
CA SER A 106 -22.47 -11.65 -38.45
C SER A 106 -23.14 -12.09 -37.14
N SER A 107 -24.16 -11.36 -36.69
CA SER A 107 -24.93 -11.66 -35.47
C SER A 107 -24.10 -11.57 -34.17
N THR A 108 -23.15 -10.63 -34.10
CA THR A 108 -22.43 -10.28 -32.87
C THR A 108 -23.14 -9.16 -32.12
N SER A 109 -22.96 -9.07 -30.80
CA SER A 109 -23.59 -8.00 -30.00
C SER A 109 -23.09 -6.59 -30.31
N ILE A 110 -22.00 -6.47 -31.08
CA ILE A 110 -21.42 -5.22 -31.54
C ILE A 110 -21.46 -5.10 -33.08
N GLU A 111 -22.40 -5.77 -33.75
CA GLU A 111 -22.46 -5.77 -35.22
C GLU A 111 -22.65 -4.38 -35.81
N LEU A 112 -23.46 -3.52 -35.18
CA LEU A 112 -23.64 -2.13 -35.61
C LEU A 112 -22.34 -1.34 -35.52
N LEU A 113 -21.55 -1.54 -34.46
CA LEU A 113 -20.21 -0.96 -34.29
C LEU A 113 -19.24 -1.42 -35.39
N ILE A 114 -19.27 -2.70 -35.72
CA ILE A 114 -18.43 -3.28 -36.77
C ILE A 114 -18.79 -2.68 -38.14
N GLN A 115 -20.09 -2.53 -38.42
CA GLN A 115 -20.56 -1.95 -39.68
C GLN A 115 -20.24 -0.46 -39.80
N SER A 116 -20.20 0.28 -38.69
CA SER A 116 -19.94 1.73 -38.69
C SER A 116 -18.45 2.09 -38.57
N SER A 117 -17.76 1.61 -37.52
CA SER A 117 -16.44 2.10 -37.07
C SER A 117 -15.26 1.23 -37.50
N CYS A 118 -15.55 -0.02 -37.90
CA CYS A 118 -14.56 -1.03 -38.25
C CYS A 118 -14.90 -1.75 -39.57
N SER A 119 -15.64 -1.10 -40.48
CA SER A 119 -16.12 -1.73 -41.73
C SER A 119 -14.99 -2.26 -42.63
N GLN A 120 -13.87 -1.53 -42.68
CA GLN A 120 -12.67 -1.89 -43.47
C GLN A 120 -11.86 -3.02 -42.85
N ASN A 121 -11.86 -3.14 -41.52
CA ASN A 121 -11.22 -4.24 -40.79
C ASN A 121 -12.11 -4.66 -39.63
N ARG A 122 -13.06 -5.57 -39.91
CA ARG A 122 -14.12 -5.96 -38.97
C ARG A 122 -13.58 -6.53 -37.65
N SER A 123 -12.35 -7.05 -37.65
CA SER A 123 -11.71 -7.60 -36.44
C SER A 123 -11.12 -6.53 -35.51
N GLU A 124 -11.01 -5.28 -35.97
CA GLU A 124 -10.38 -4.16 -35.24
C GLU A 124 -11.16 -3.79 -33.97
N CYS A 125 -12.49 -3.81 -34.03
CA CYS A 125 -13.38 -3.54 -32.90
C CYS A 125 -13.48 -4.73 -31.92
N ILE A 126 -12.94 -5.90 -32.28
CA ILE A 126 -13.02 -7.13 -31.48
C ILE A 126 -11.70 -7.49 -30.82
N ARG A 127 -10.57 -7.30 -31.51
CA ARG A 127 -9.23 -7.67 -31.02
C ARG A 127 -8.13 -6.71 -31.47
N GLY A 128 -8.50 -5.55 -31.99
CA GLY A 128 -7.58 -4.53 -32.49
C GLY A 128 -7.41 -3.36 -31.51
N SER A 129 -6.84 -2.28 -32.01
CA SER A 129 -6.64 -1.03 -31.26
C SER A 129 -7.95 -0.37 -30.85
N LYS A 130 -9.05 -0.65 -31.57
CA LYS A 130 -10.40 -0.15 -31.27
C LYS A 130 -11.22 -1.06 -30.35
N ALA A 131 -10.70 -2.22 -29.94
CA ALA A 131 -11.43 -3.14 -29.08
C ALA A 131 -11.52 -2.64 -27.63
N PHE A 132 -12.66 -2.85 -26.97
CA PHE A 132 -12.87 -2.39 -25.58
C PHE A 132 -11.81 -2.95 -24.62
N GLY A 133 -11.40 -4.21 -24.78
CA GLY A 133 -10.33 -4.80 -23.98
C GLY A 133 -8.98 -4.08 -24.13
N THR A 134 -8.66 -3.55 -25.31
CA THR A 134 -7.44 -2.76 -25.52
C THR A 134 -7.47 -1.46 -24.72
N PHE A 135 -8.61 -0.77 -24.69
CA PHE A 135 -8.78 0.42 -23.84
C PHE A 135 -8.72 0.08 -22.36
N MET A 136 -9.32 -1.04 -21.93
CA MET A 136 -9.23 -1.49 -20.55
C MET A 136 -7.78 -1.76 -20.10
N GLU A 137 -7.00 -2.48 -20.91
CA GLU A 137 -5.58 -2.71 -20.64
C GLU A 137 -4.78 -1.40 -20.61
N SER A 138 -5.07 -0.45 -21.50
CA SER A 138 -4.41 0.85 -21.53
C SER A 138 -4.62 1.68 -20.25
N LYS A 139 -5.69 1.40 -19.50
CA LYS A 139 -5.97 2.02 -18.19
C LYS A 139 -5.55 1.14 -17.02
N GLU A 140 -4.70 0.15 -17.28
CA GLU A 140 -4.16 -0.84 -16.33
C GLU A 140 -5.27 -1.59 -15.55
N LEU A 141 -6.42 -1.82 -16.19
CA LEU A 141 -7.52 -2.61 -15.63
C LEU A 141 -7.27 -4.12 -15.80
N GLY A 142 -6.06 -4.60 -15.52
CA GLY A 142 -5.70 -6.00 -15.70
C GLY A 142 -5.74 -6.47 -17.16
N ILE A 143 -5.61 -7.78 -17.36
CA ILE A 143 -5.58 -8.39 -18.70
C ILE A 143 -7.01 -8.48 -19.24
N ALA A 144 -7.31 -7.96 -20.43
CA ALA A 144 -8.65 -8.05 -20.99
C ALA A 144 -8.68 -8.99 -22.19
N TYR A 145 -9.52 -10.03 -22.16
CA TYR A 145 -9.79 -10.82 -23.36
C TYR A 145 -10.52 -9.92 -24.37
N SER A 146 -9.99 -9.82 -25.60
CA SER A 146 -10.28 -8.82 -26.67
C SER A 146 -9.21 -7.75 -26.83
N SER A 147 -8.16 -7.74 -25.99
CA SER A 147 -7.05 -6.82 -26.20
C SER A 147 -6.14 -7.26 -27.34
N LEU A 148 -5.43 -6.28 -27.90
CA LEU A 148 -4.39 -6.49 -28.91
C LEU A 148 -3.23 -7.36 -28.38
N ASN A 149 -2.98 -7.35 -27.06
CA ASN A 149 -1.89 -8.08 -26.41
C ASN A 149 -2.28 -9.51 -25.99
N ASN A 150 -3.56 -9.85 -25.95
CA ASN A 150 -4.03 -11.17 -25.53
C ASN A 150 -5.30 -11.64 -26.29
N PRO A 151 -5.17 -12.03 -27.57
CA PRO A 151 -6.30 -12.37 -28.44
C PRO A 151 -6.83 -13.82 -28.25
N LYS A 152 -6.85 -14.38 -27.05
CA LYS A 152 -7.39 -15.74 -26.82
C LYS A 152 -8.91 -15.80 -27.07
N PRO A 153 -9.47 -16.93 -27.61
CA PRO A 153 -8.99 -18.27 -27.28
C PRO A 153 -9.00 -19.32 -28.42
N GLY A 154 -8.46 -19.04 -29.60
CA GLY A 154 -8.33 -20.06 -30.65
C GLY A 154 -9.68 -20.71 -31.02
N ASN A 155 -9.85 -22.03 -30.88
CA ASN A 155 -11.11 -22.74 -31.18
C ASN A 155 -12.18 -22.68 -30.06
N LYS A 156 -11.93 -22.02 -28.93
CA LYS A 156 -12.89 -21.90 -27.82
C LYS A 156 -13.80 -20.67 -27.98
N THR A 157 -14.93 -20.64 -27.29
CA THR A 157 -15.86 -19.49 -27.34
C THR A 157 -15.19 -18.24 -26.77
N PHE A 158 -15.27 -17.11 -27.49
CA PHE A 158 -15.12 -15.80 -26.86
C PHE A 158 -16.20 -15.70 -25.78
N TYR A 159 -16.01 -14.92 -24.71
CA TYR A 159 -17.07 -14.83 -23.70
C TYR A 159 -18.38 -14.45 -24.41
N SER A 160 -19.38 -15.34 -24.37
CA SER A 160 -20.52 -15.21 -25.27
C SER A 160 -21.51 -14.15 -24.79
N GLY A 161 -21.21 -13.39 -23.73
CA GLY A 161 -22.22 -12.58 -23.07
C GLY A 161 -23.33 -13.41 -22.42
N GLY A 162 -24.09 -12.76 -21.55
CA GLY A 162 -25.19 -13.29 -20.77
C GLY A 162 -26.56 -12.98 -21.40
N PHE A 163 -27.63 -13.37 -20.71
CA PHE A 163 -29.00 -13.24 -21.18
C PHE A 163 -29.34 -11.81 -21.63
N ILE A 164 -28.94 -10.79 -20.87
CA ILE A 164 -29.18 -9.39 -21.21
C ILE A 164 -28.57 -9.07 -22.58
N THR A 165 -27.26 -9.29 -22.75
CA THR A 165 -26.60 -9.02 -24.05
C THR A 165 -27.18 -9.83 -25.22
N LYS A 166 -27.68 -11.04 -24.97
CA LYS A 166 -28.35 -11.88 -25.98
C LYS A 166 -29.72 -11.34 -26.38
N ASN A 167 -30.49 -10.90 -25.40
CA ASN A 167 -31.85 -10.44 -25.62
C ASN A 167 -31.92 -9.12 -26.40
N TYR A 168 -30.90 -8.27 -26.28
CA TYR A 168 -30.90 -6.91 -26.83
C TYR A 168 -29.97 -6.68 -28.04
N ILE A 169 -29.42 -7.74 -28.63
CA ILE A 169 -28.44 -7.71 -29.74
C ILE A 169 -28.88 -6.95 -31.01
N SER A 170 -30.19 -6.77 -31.22
CA SER A 170 -30.76 -6.14 -32.42
C SER A 170 -31.18 -4.68 -32.25
N ARG A 171 -31.02 -4.11 -31.06
CA ARG A 171 -31.54 -2.75 -30.73
C ARG A 171 -30.43 -1.71 -30.60
N ILE A 172 -29.35 -2.06 -29.91
CA ILE A 172 -28.13 -1.26 -29.79
C ILE A 172 -26.91 -2.17 -29.64
N ASN A 173 -25.69 -1.62 -29.73
CA ASN A 173 -24.51 -2.41 -29.39
C ASN A 173 -24.57 -2.81 -27.92
N ALA A 174 -24.22 -4.06 -27.60
CA ALA A 174 -24.22 -4.57 -26.23
C ALA A 174 -22.89 -5.26 -25.90
N ILE A 175 -22.35 -4.98 -24.73
CA ILE A 175 -21.13 -5.61 -24.21
C ILE A 175 -21.40 -6.07 -22.79
N GLN A 176 -20.94 -7.27 -22.46
CA GLN A 176 -20.84 -7.70 -21.05
C GLN A 176 -19.40 -7.63 -20.59
N ALA A 177 -19.13 -7.01 -19.45
CA ALA A 177 -17.82 -7.01 -18.82
C ALA A 177 -17.87 -7.85 -17.54
N GLU A 178 -17.26 -9.03 -17.57
CA GLU A 178 -17.01 -9.83 -16.37
C GLU A 178 -15.71 -9.34 -15.75
N LEU A 179 -15.83 -8.51 -14.72
CA LEU A 179 -14.69 -7.88 -14.06
C LEU A 179 -14.08 -8.81 -13.02
N SER A 180 -12.76 -8.71 -12.86
CA SER A 180 -12.06 -9.38 -11.77
C SER A 180 -12.62 -8.93 -10.43
N TYR A 181 -12.64 -9.86 -9.46
CA TYR A 181 -13.07 -9.56 -8.09
C TYR A 181 -12.39 -8.31 -7.52
N VAL A 182 -11.10 -8.10 -7.82
CA VAL A 182 -10.29 -6.98 -7.32
C VAL A 182 -10.87 -5.62 -7.71
N MET A 183 -11.45 -5.49 -8.91
CA MET A 183 -11.97 -4.21 -9.41
C MET A 183 -13.26 -3.77 -8.73
N ARG A 184 -14.06 -4.75 -8.30
CA ARG A 184 -15.37 -4.53 -7.67
C ARG A 184 -15.33 -4.69 -6.15
N ASN A 185 -14.18 -5.04 -5.58
CA ASN A 185 -13.96 -5.04 -4.14
C ASN A 185 -13.94 -3.60 -3.61
N ASP A 186 -14.57 -3.37 -2.46
CA ASP A 186 -14.77 -2.06 -1.84
C ASP A 186 -13.47 -1.28 -1.55
N PHE A 187 -12.32 -1.98 -1.50
CA PHE A 187 -11.01 -1.42 -1.17
C PHE A 187 -10.48 -0.40 -2.19
N ASP A 188 -10.63 -0.71 -3.49
CA ASP A 188 -10.14 0.11 -4.61
C ASP A 188 -11.25 0.39 -5.63
N ARG A 189 -12.52 0.13 -5.27
CA ARG A 189 -13.67 0.16 -6.18
C ARG A 189 -13.77 1.45 -6.99
N ARG A 190 -13.63 2.61 -6.33
CA ARG A 190 -13.67 3.94 -6.98
C ARG A 190 -12.46 4.21 -7.87
N PHE A 191 -11.28 3.74 -7.47
CA PHE A 191 -10.07 3.84 -8.28
C PHE A 191 -10.25 3.07 -9.60
N TYR A 192 -10.74 1.84 -9.53
CA TYR A 192 -11.05 1.04 -10.71
C TYR A 192 -12.24 1.60 -11.51
N ALA A 193 -13.28 2.11 -10.85
CA ALA A 193 -14.42 2.75 -11.52
C ALA A 193 -14.00 3.98 -12.33
N THR A 194 -13.07 4.80 -11.80
CA THR A 194 -12.52 5.97 -12.50
C THR A 194 -11.79 5.55 -13.78
N ARG A 195 -10.90 4.56 -13.69
CA ARG A 195 -10.16 4.04 -14.84
C ARG A 195 -11.05 3.32 -15.84
N PHE A 196 -12.08 2.64 -15.35
CA PHE A 196 -13.08 1.98 -16.17
C PHE A 196 -13.94 3.02 -16.93
N ALA A 197 -14.35 4.11 -16.28
CA ALA A 197 -15.02 5.24 -16.93
C ALA A 197 -14.13 5.89 -18.00
N GLN A 198 -12.84 6.09 -17.72
CA GLN A 198 -11.87 6.58 -18.71
C GLN A 198 -11.73 5.63 -19.91
N ALA A 199 -11.58 4.32 -19.67
CA ALA A 199 -11.50 3.32 -20.74
C ALA A 199 -12.79 3.30 -21.59
N LEU A 200 -13.94 3.45 -20.94
CA LEU A 200 -15.24 3.49 -21.60
C LEU A 200 -15.38 4.74 -22.48
N VAL A 201 -15.00 5.93 -21.99
CA VAL A 201 -15.04 7.16 -22.77
C VAL A 201 -14.08 7.10 -23.96
N ASP A 202 -12.84 6.65 -23.75
CA ASP A 202 -11.86 6.51 -24.82
C ASP A 202 -12.35 5.51 -25.89
N PHE A 203 -12.93 4.38 -25.46
CA PHE A 203 -13.54 3.41 -26.36
C PHE A 203 -14.71 4.00 -27.17
N MET A 204 -15.61 4.75 -26.51
CA MET A 204 -16.75 5.35 -27.16
C MET A 204 -16.35 6.46 -28.13
N LEU A 205 -15.33 7.27 -27.80
CA LEU A 205 -14.78 8.28 -28.69
C LEU A 205 -14.07 7.67 -29.90
N ALA A 206 -13.24 6.65 -29.69
CA ALA A 206 -12.49 6.00 -30.77
C ALA A 206 -13.37 5.23 -31.78
N ASN A 207 -14.62 4.96 -31.39
CA ASN A 207 -15.61 4.26 -32.19
C ASN A 207 -16.87 5.10 -32.47
N ASP A 208 -16.77 6.43 -32.41
CA ASP A 208 -17.83 7.36 -32.80
C ASP A 208 -19.19 7.11 -32.11
N LEU A 209 -19.18 6.53 -30.90
CA LEU A 209 -20.35 6.32 -30.05
C LEU A 209 -20.63 7.53 -29.14
N LEU A 210 -19.69 8.49 -29.08
CA LEU A 210 -19.84 9.75 -28.35
C LEU A 210 -19.33 10.91 -29.21
N ARG A 211 -20.11 12.00 -29.31
CA ARG A 211 -19.69 13.22 -30.02
C ARG A 211 -18.91 14.14 -29.08
N THR A 212 -17.77 14.64 -29.54
CA THR A 212 -16.86 15.51 -28.78
C THR A 212 -17.50 16.82 -28.32
N ASP A 213 -18.48 17.31 -29.07
CA ASP A 213 -19.17 18.58 -28.79
C ASP A 213 -20.04 18.54 -27.51
N ASN A 214 -20.26 17.34 -26.96
CA ASN A 214 -21.07 17.09 -25.77
C ASN A 214 -20.24 16.75 -24.51
N ILE A 215 -18.91 16.83 -24.57
CA ILE A 215 -18.02 16.39 -23.47
C ILE A 215 -17.05 17.50 -23.08
N THR A 216 -16.84 17.65 -21.77
CA THR A 216 -15.72 18.45 -21.26
C THR A 216 -14.48 17.54 -21.14
N LEU A 217 -13.55 17.62 -22.09
CA LEU A 217 -12.31 16.84 -22.03
C LEU A 217 -11.28 17.53 -21.12
N PRO A 218 -10.61 16.80 -20.20
CA PRO A 218 -9.51 17.37 -19.42
C PRO A 218 -8.36 17.76 -20.34
N HIS A 219 -8.02 19.06 -20.37
CA HIS A 219 -7.01 19.63 -21.26
C HIS A 219 -5.63 18.97 -21.08
N SER A 220 -5.13 18.30 -22.12
CA SER A 220 -3.71 18.01 -22.31
C SER A 220 -3.09 19.13 -23.15
N HIS A 221 -2.01 19.74 -22.65
CA HIS A 221 -1.27 20.78 -23.37
C HIS A 221 -0.35 20.15 -24.44
N GLY A 222 -0.50 20.57 -25.70
CA GLY A 222 0.60 20.51 -26.69
C GLY A 222 0.23 20.57 -28.18
N ARG A 223 0.52 21.73 -28.80
CA ARG A 223 0.86 22.03 -30.22
C ARG A 223 -0.24 22.35 -31.29
N GLN A 224 -0.48 23.68 -31.42
CA GLN A 224 -0.30 24.56 -32.61
C GLN A 224 -1.28 24.61 -33.82
N ILE A 225 -1.82 25.84 -34.06
CA ILE A 225 -2.02 26.63 -35.33
C ILE A 225 -3.47 27.18 -35.58
N PHE A 226 -3.64 28.52 -35.37
CA PHE A 226 -4.28 29.59 -36.20
C PHE A 226 -5.56 29.28 -37.04
N ILE A 227 -6.70 30.02 -37.03
CA ILE A 227 -6.99 31.43 -37.44
C ILE A 227 -8.49 31.78 -37.19
N PHE A 228 -8.78 33.06 -36.85
CA PHE A 228 -10.01 33.91 -37.00
C PHE A 228 -11.41 33.26 -37.13
N THR A 229 -12.45 33.66 -36.40
CA THR A 229 -13.12 34.98 -36.52
C THR A 229 -14.10 35.16 -35.35
N PHE A 230 -14.01 36.25 -34.59
CA PHE A 230 -14.82 36.48 -33.39
C PHE A 230 -15.30 37.93 -33.33
N VAL A 231 -16.37 38.29 -34.06
CA VAL A 231 -17.14 39.51 -33.77
C VAL A 231 -18.58 39.31 -34.29
N ALA A 232 -19.51 38.97 -33.39
CA ALA A 232 -20.95 39.31 -33.48
C ALA A 232 -21.79 38.66 -32.35
N VAL A 233 -21.34 37.54 -31.75
CA VAL A 233 -22.18 36.75 -30.83
C VAL A 233 -22.06 37.18 -29.36
N SER A 234 -21.04 37.98 -29.01
CA SER A 234 -20.70 38.30 -27.62
C SER A 234 -21.67 39.24 -26.90
N VAL A 235 -22.55 39.95 -27.63
CA VAL A 235 -23.42 40.97 -27.02
C VAL A 235 -24.75 40.38 -26.51
N LEU A 236 -25.21 39.24 -27.07
CA LEU A 236 -26.48 38.63 -26.66
C LEU A 236 -26.35 37.65 -25.48
N VAL A 237 -25.18 37.00 -25.34
CA VAL A 237 -24.94 36.03 -24.25
C VAL A 237 -24.77 36.75 -22.90
N VAL A 238 -24.19 37.95 -22.88
CA VAL A 238 -23.95 38.71 -21.64
C VAL A 238 -25.24 39.19 -20.99
N VAL A 239 -26.27 39.52 -21.78
CA VAL A 239 -27.57 39.98 -21.24
C VAL A 239 -28.38 38.80 -20.67
N GLY A 240 -28.32 37.62 -21.30
CA GLY A 240 -29.00 36.41 -20.80
C GLY A 240 -28.41 35.87 -19.49
N VAL A 241 -27.08 35.94 -19.34
CA VAL A 241 -26.38 35.47 -18.13
C VAL A 241 -26.69 36.35 -16.92
N ILE A 242 -26.83 37.67 -17.11
CA ILE A 242 -27.17 38.61 -16.02
C ILE A 242 -28.60 38.38 -15.51
N ILE A 243 -29.57 38.09 -16.40
CA ILE A 243 -30.96 37.80 -16.01
C ILE A 243 -31.06 36.44 -15.29
N GLY A 244 -30.30 35.44 -15.73
CA GLY A 244 -30.23 34.12 -15.08
C GLY A 244 -29.63 34.18 -13.66
N LEU A 245 -28.62 35.02 -13.44
CA LEU A 245 -27.97 35.20 -12.13
C LEU A 245 -28.88 35.91 -11.11
N VAL A 246 -29.72 36.85 -11.56
CA VAL A 246 -30.64 37.58 -10.67
C VAL A 246 -31.84 36.72 -10.25
N LEU A 247 -32.29 35.78 -11.10
CA LEU A 247 -33.41 34.90 -10.80
C LEU A 247 -33.01 33.60 -10.06
N GLY A 248 -31.72 33.21 -10.11
CA GLY A 248 -31.19 32.02 -9.42
C GLY A 248 -30.95 32.18 -7.92
N LEU A 249 -30.92 33.41 -7.38
CA LEU A 249 -30.57 33.70 -5.98
C LEU A 249 -31.72 33.58 -4.95
N ARG A 250 -32.81 32.87 -5.28
CA ARG A 250 -33.96 32.70 -4.35
C ARG A 250 -34.48 31.26 -4.20
N ARG A 251 -33.59 30.28 -4.07
CA ARG A 251 -33.97 28.97 -3.50
C ARG A 251 -32.97 28.52 -2.43
N PRO A 252 -33.40 28.19 -1.21
CA PRO A 252 -32.51 27.65 -0.19
C PRO A 252 -32.20 26.20 -0.56
N PHE A 253 -30.99 25.95 -1.07
CA PHE A 253 -30.47 24.59 -1.20
C PHE A 253 -30.04 24.11 0.19
N GLN A 254 -30.76 23.12 0.72
CA GLN A 254 -30.32 22.35 1.88
C GLN A 254 -29.05 21.57 1.49
N ASN A 255 -28.01 21.72 2.32
CA ASN A 255 -26.70 21.08 2.15
C ASN A 255 -26.81 19.55 2.18
N ALA A 256 -26.46 18.89 1.07
CA ALA A 256 -25.98 17.51 1.09
C ALA A 256 -24.47 17.53 1.42
N SER A 257 -24.14 17.78 2.68
CA SER A 257 -22.80 17.55 3.23
C SER A 257 -22.79 16.16 3.87
N GLU A 258 -22.72 15.10 3.06
CA GLU A 258 -22.55 13.74 3.58
C GLU A 258 -21.06 13.43 3.83
N GLU A 259 -20.74 13.49 5.12
CA GLU A 259 -19.70 12.80 5.90
C GLU A 259 -18.50 12.18 5.17
N VAL A 260 -17.40 12.93 5.14
CA VAL A 260 -16.09 12.42 4.75
C VAL A 260 -15.49 11.64 5.92
N CYS A 261 -15.55 10.30 5.84
CA CYS A 261 -14.95 9.31 6.77
C CYS A 261 -15.77 8.92 8.03
N SER A 262 -17.11 8.94 7.99
CA SER A 262 -17.93 8.49 9.15
C SER A 262 -17.89 6.97 9.39
N ALA A 263 -18.14 6.57 10.63
CA ALA A 263 -18.00 5.20 11.14
C ALA A 263 -19.12 4.21 10.70
N GLY A 264 -19.96 4.59 9.73
CA GLY A 264 -21.27 3.98 9.51
C GLY A 264 -21.37 2.78 8.55
N HIS A 265 -20.28 2.18 8.06
CA HIS A 265 -20.36 1.06 7.10
C HIS A 265 -19.52 -0.16 7.51
N GLU A 266 -20.19 -1.33 7.54
CA GLU A 266 -19.64 -2.64 7.93
C GLU A 266 -18.29 -2.94 7.27
N THR A 267 -17.22 -2.87 8.06
CA THR A 267 -15.89 -3.44 7.80
C THR A 267 -15.20 -3.63 9.14
N TYR A 268 -14.39 -4.69 9.28
CA TYR A 268 -13.62 -5.10 10.46
C TYR A 268 -13.48 -4.00 11.53
N ILE A 269 -14.43 -3.97 12.45
CA ILE A 269 -14.23 -3.30 13.73
C ILE A 269 -13.17 -4.15 14.41
N ILE A 270 -11.97 -3.62 14.61
CA ILE A 270 -11.09 -4.19 15.62
C ILE A 270 -11.83 -3.96 16.94
N ASN A 271 -12.58 -4.97 17.38
CA ASN A 271 -13.26 -4.98 18.66
C ASN A 271 -12.19 -5.06 19.74
N GLY A 272 -11.66 -3.91 20.14
CA GLY A 272 -10.59 -3.85 21.14
C GLY A 272 -10.00 -2.45 21.25
N SER A 273 -9.60 -2.11 22.46
CA SER A 273 -8.71 -1.00 22.74
C SER A 273 -7.31 -1.58 22.89
N SER A 274 -6.27 -0.93 22.35
CA SER A 274 -4.90 -1.36 22.62
C SER A 274 -4.62 -1.36 24.13
N ILE A 275 -3.66 -2.15 24.58
CA ILE A 275 -3.30 -2.23 26.00
C ILE A 275 -2.18 -1.24 26.29
N LEU A 276 -2.40 -0.32 27.24
CA LEU A 276 -1.33 0.48 27.83
C LEU A 276 -0.65 -0.34 28.92
N GLY A 277 0.52 -0.90 28.59
CA GLY A 277 1.41 -1.52 29.55
C GLY A 277 2.12 -0.47 30.39
N LYS A 278 2.27 -0.72 31.69
CA LYS A 278 2.95 0.16 32.64
C LYS A 278 3.99 -0.66 33.40
N TYR A 279 5.25 -0.28 33.26
CA TYR A 279 6.38 -1.06 33.74
C TYR A 279 7.36 -0.17 34.50
N SER A 280 7.98 -0.72 35.53
CA SER A 280 8.80 0.07 36.45
C SER A 280 10.27 0.11 36.03
N ARG A 281 10.73 -0.92 35.33
CA ARG A 281 12.17 -1.14 35.06
C ARG A 281 12.47 -1.38 33.59
N ALA A 282 11.64 -2.18 32.91
CA ALA A 282 11.87 -2.53 31.50
C ALA A 282 10.55 -2.73 30.76
N ALA A 283 10.54 -2.47 29.46
CA ALA A 283 9.37 -2.60 28.61
C ALA A 283 9.75 -3.14 27.23
N VAL A 284 8.86 -3.97 26.68
CA VAL A 284 8.99 -4.63 25.38
C VAL A 284 7.68 -4.42 24.62
N ALA A 285 7.74 -3.80 23.45
CA ALA A 285 6.58 -3.55 22.59
C ALA A 285 6.85 -4.11 21.19
N VAL A 286 6.10 -5.14 20.80
CA VAL A 286 6.30 -5.88 19.54
C VAL A 286 4.97 -5.99 18.80
N ASP A 287 5.03 -6.01 17.47
CA ASP A 287 3.90 -6.29 16.56
C ASP A 287 3.13 -7.60 16.88
N ASN A 288 3.67 -8.48 17.72
CA ASN A 288 3.03 -9.70 18.20
C ASN A 288 3.23 -9.87 19.71
N GLY A 289 2.15 -9.99 20.47
CA GLY A 289 2.19 -10.06 21.94
C GLY A 289 2.96 -11.25 22.51
N GLU A 290 2.97 -12.42 21.85
CA GLU A 290 3.78 -13.56 22.29
C GLU A 290 5.28 -13.25 22.20
N CYS A 291 5.69 -12.45 21.21
CA CYS A 291 7.08 -12.06 21.04
C CYS A 291 7.52 -10.97 22.02
N SER A 292 6.59 -10.13 22.51
CA SER A 292 6.86 -9.27 23.67
C SER A 292 7.19 -10.10 24.91
N LYS A 293 6.44 -11.19 25.15
CA LYS A 293 6.72 -12.13 26.26
C LYS A 293 8.08 -12.80 26.11
N VAL A 294 8.46 -13.21 24.90
CA VAL A 294 9.81 -13.76 24.62
C VAL A 294 10.90 -12.76 25.01
N GLY A 295 10.75 -11.49 24.62
CA GLY A 295 11.69 -10.43 25.02
C GLY A 295 11.76 -10.27 26.55
N ARG A 296 10.61 -10.22 27.24
CA ARG A 296 10.56 -10.15 28.72
C ARG A 296 11.25 -11.35 29.38
N ILE A 297 11.02 -12.57 28.90
CA ILE A 297 11.64 -13.79 29.43
C ILE A 297 13.17 -13.71 29.35
N ILE A 298 13.72 -13.14 28.27
CA ILE A 298 15.17 -12.95 28.15
C ILE A 298 15.69 -11.90 29.13
N LEU A 299 14.95 -10.79 29.33
CA LEU A 299 15.30 -9.80 30.37
C LEU A 299 15.30 -10.42 31.79
N GLU A 300 14.34 -11.29 32.10
CA GLU A 300 14.27 -12.00 33.39
C GLU A 300 15.44 -12.98 33.59
N LYS A 301 16.02 -13.49 32.49
CA LYS A 301 17.23 -14.31 32.50
C LYS A 301 18.53 -13.49 32.57
N ASN A 302 18.45 -12.22 32.94
CA ASN A 302 19.57 -11.27 32.93
C ASN A 302 20.16 -11.00 31.54
N GLY A 303 19.39 -11.22 30.48
CA GLY A 303 19.75 -10.75 29.14
C GLY A 303 19.81 -9.22 29.08
N THR A 304 20.68 -8.71 28.21
CA THR A 304 20.76 -7.28 27.90
C THR A 304 19.50 -6.80 27.16
N THR A 305 19.34 -5.48 27.02
CA THR A 305 18.31 -4.91 26.14
C THR A 305 18.42 -5.46 24.72
N MET A 306 19.65 -5.62 24.20
CA MET A 306 19.87 -6.14 22.86
C MET A 306 19.49 -7.63 22.76
N ASP A 307 19.84 -8.46 23.74
CA ASP A 307 19.46 -9.88 23.75
C ASP A 307 17.94 -10.04 23.69
N ALA A 308 17.22 -9.26 24.50
CA ALA A 308 15.76 -9.26 24.53
C ALA A 308 15.16 -8.80 23.18
N ALA A 309 15.74 -7.77 22.57
CA ALA A 309 15.31 -7.30 21.25
C ALA A 309 15.55 -8.36 20.16
N LEU A 310 16.70 -9.03 20.15
CA LEU A 310 17.02 -10.06 19.16
C LEU A 310 16.12 -11.29 19.31
N ALA A 311 15.90 -11.78 20.53
CA ALA A 311 14.99 -12.91 20.76
C ALA A 311 13.54 -12.58 20.38
N ALA A 312 13.07 -11.38 20.73
CA ALA A 312 11.76 -10.90 20.30
C ALA A 312 11.65 -10.77 18.78
N ALA A 313 12.71 -10.31 18.11
CA ALA A 313 12.74 -10.17 16.65
C ALA A 313 12.74 -11.53 15.94
N ILE A 314 13.50 -12.51 16.43
CA ILE A 314 13.50 -13.90 15.92
C ILE A 314 12.09 -14.51 16.06
N CYS A 315 11.45 -14.35 17.21
CA CYS A 315 10.06 -14.75 17.42
C CYS A 315 9.11 -14.06 16.42
N ASN A 316 9.25 -12.75 16.25
CA ASN A 316 8.36 -11.98 15.39
C ASN A 316 8.54 -12.35 13.91
N GLY A 317 9.74 -12.75 13.49
CA GLY A 317 10.01 -13.34 12.18
C GLY A 317 9.22 -14.61 11.89
N VAL A 318 8.94 -15.41 12.93
CA VAL A 318 8.11 -16.63 12.80
C VAL A 318 6.63 -16.30 12.84
N MET A 319 6.20 -15.54 13.84
CA MET A 319 4.80 -15.22 14.11
C MET A 319 4.19 -14.24 13.09
N ASN A 320 5.04 -13.40 12.48
CA ASN A 320 4.69 -12.44 11.43
C ASN A 320 5.53 -12.70 10.17
N THR A 321 5.67 -13.97 9.76
CA THR A 321 6.48 -14.39 8.60
C THR A 321 6.06 -13.76 7.28
N GLN A 322 4.83 -13.24 7.18
CA GLN A 322 4.36 -12.45 6.04
C GLN A 322 5.05 -11.09 5.96
N SER A 323 5.59 -10.57 7.05
CA SER A 323 6.13 -9.21 7.15
C SER A 323 7.64 -9.16 7.39
N MET A 324 8.23 -10.10 8.10
CA MET A 324 9.67 -10.10 8.39
C MET A 324 10.19 -11.52 8.62
N GLY A 325 11.51 -11.69 8.65
CA GLY A 325 12.17 -12.95 8.95
C GLY A 325 13.53 -13.09 8.24
N ILE A 326 14.24 -14.17 8.55
CA ILE A 326 15.68 -14.34 8.23
C ILE A 326 16.02 -14.34 6.73
N GLY A 327 15.02 -14.43 5.85
CA GLY A 327 15.15 -14.24 4.42
C GLY A 327 15.07 -12.79 3.95
N GLY A 328 15.00 -11.81 4.86
CA GLY A 328 14.97 -10.38 4.57
C GLY A 328 16.08 -9.57 5.25
N GLY A 329 15.77 -8.34 5.62
CA GLY A 329 16.72 -7.38 6.16
C GLY A 329 16.13 -6.54 7.29
N CYS A 330 17.00 -5.95 8.10
CA CYS A 330 16.60 -5.16 9.26
C CYS A 330 17.43 -3.90 9.44
N VAL A 331 16.91 -3.00 10.26
CA VAL A 331 17.54 -1.74 10.65
C VAL A 331 17.35 -1.57 12.15
N ILE A 332 18.46 -1.29 12.86
CA ILE A 332 18.50 -1.16 14.32
C ILE A 332 19.02 0.24 14.66
N THR A 333 18.29 0.96 15.52
CA THR A 333 18.82 2.09 16.28
C THR A 333 18.92 1.66 17.73
N ILE A 334 20.10 1.81 18.33
CA ILE A 334 20.34 1.52 19.75
C ILE A 334 20.92 2.74 20.44
N TYR A 335 20.42 3.07 21.63
CA TYR A 335 21.12 3.92 22.58
C TYR A 335 21.77 3.04 23.65
N SER A 336 23.08 3.15 23.81
CA SER A 336 23.81 2.46 24.87
C SER A 336 24.11 3.41 26.02
N LYS A 337 23.56 3.12 27.21
CA LYS A 337 23.79 3.86 28.44
C LYS A 337 25.24 3.76 28.89
N LYS A 338 25.84 2.56 28.78
CA LYS A 338 27.25 2.32 29.11
C LYS A 338 28.19 3.18 28.27
N ARG A 339 27.91 3.30 26.96
CA ARG A 339 28.72 4.10 26.03
C ARG A 339 28.29 5.57 25.98
N ASN A 340 27.14 5.91 26.56
CA ASN A 340 26.48 7.21 26.48
C ASN A 340 26.36 7.73 25.03
N LYS A 341 26.02 6.83 24.10
CA LYS A 341 25.98 7.09 22.66
C LYS A 341 24.94 6.22 21.98
N ALA A 342 24.43 6.69 20.84
CA ALA A 342 23.55 5.92 19.99
C ALA A 342 24.26 5.45 18.70
N TYR A 343 23.86 4.29 18.21
CA TYR A 343 24.41 3.64 17.03
C TYR A 343 23.30 3.15 16.11
N SER A 344 23.63 3.04 14.83
CA SER A 344 22.80 2.46 13.80
C SER A 344 23.47 1.23 13.19
N ILE A 345 22.72 0.14 13.07
CA ILE A 345 23.11 -1.07 12.33
C ILE A 345 22.14 -1.24 11.16
N ILE A 346 22.65 -1.24 9.94
CA ILE A 346 21.88 -1.37 8.70
C ILE A 346 22.18 -2.74 8.07
N GLY A 347 21.32 -3.71 8.36
CA GLY A 347 21.26 -5.03 7.73
C GLY A 347 20.29 -5.06 6.54
N ARG A 348 20.24 -3.98 5.76
CA ARG A 348 19.41 -3.88 4.56
C ARG A 348 19.98 -4.77 3.45
N GLU A 349 19.11 -5.45 2.71
CA GLU A 349 19.48 -6.36 1.64
C GLU A 349 20.33 -5.66 0.57
N LYS A 350 21.26 -6.42 -0.02
CA LYS A 350 22.08 -5.94 -1.15
C LYS A 350 21.58 -6.55 -2.46
N ALA A 351 21.66 -5.79 -3.54
CA ALA A 351 21.51 -6.32 -4.88
C ALA A 351 22.62 -7.36 -5.14
N PRO A 352 22.30 -8.54 -5.69
CA PRO A 352 23.31 -9.53 -6.06
C PRO A 352 24.37 -8.95 -7.00
N LEU A 353 25.58 -9.48 -6.99
CA LEU A 353 26.70 -9.01 -7.81
C LEU A 353 26.41 -9.09 -9.32
N ALA A 354 25.54 -10.03 -9.72
CA ALA A 354 25.08 -10.17 -11.11
C ALA A 354 23.93 -9.21 -11.50
N ALA A 355 23.41 -8.42 -10.56
CA ALA A 355 22.30 -7.49 -10.82
C ALA A 355 22.74 -6.32 -11.72
N ASN A 356 21.81 -5.76 -12.49
CA ASN A 356 22.08 -4.58 -13.32
C ASN A 356 20.86 -3.65 -13.39
N SER A 357 21.10 -2.38 -13.72
CA SER A 357 20.08 -1.33 -13.75
C SER A 357 18.91 -1.64 -14.68
N THR A 358 19.12 -2.41 -15.75
CA THR A 358 18.11 -2.67 -16.78
C THR A 358 17.30 -3.95 -16.56
N MET A 359 17.61 -4.75 -15.53
CA MET A 359 17.08 -6.11 -15.42
C MET A 359 15.55 -6.19 -15.33
N PHE A 360 14.87 -5.13 -14.85
CA PHE A 360 13.41 -5.06 -14.78
C PHE A 360 12.74 -4.14 -15.81
N VAL A 361 13.50 -3.58 -16.75
CA VAL A 361 12.92 -2.77 -17.84
C VAL A 361 11.95 -3.64 -18.65
N GLY A 362 10.71 -3.19 -18.79
CA GLY A 362 9.64 -3.95 -19.45
C GLY A 362 9.17 -5.22 -18.70
N ARG A 363 9.68 -5.49 -17.49
CA ARG A 363 9.47 -6.75 -16.75
C ARG A 363 9.17 -6.52 -15.27
N LYS A 364 8.33 -5.52 -14.96
CA LYS A 364 8.04 -5.07 -13.58
C LYS A 364 7.64 -6.21 -12.62
N ASN A 365 6.88 -7.20 -13.07
CA ASN A 365 6.47 -8.31 -12.21
C ASN A 365 7.65 -9.16 -11.69
N MET A 366 8.79 -9.17 -12.40
CA MET A 366 9.97 -9.92 -11.97
C MET A 366 10.70 -9.27 -10.78
N SER A 367 10.41 -8.01 -10.45
CA SER A 367 10.89 -7.39 -9.20
C SER A 367 9.99 -7.70 -8.00
N LEU A 368 8.77 -8.21 -8.24
CA LEU A 368 7.77 -8.46 -7.19
C LEU A 368 7.74 -9.93 -6.76
N THR A 369 7.97 -10.86 -7.69
CA THR A 369 7.80 -12.30 -7.47
C THR A 369 8.90 -13.13 -8.11
N GLY A 370 9.25 -14.26 -7.50
CA GLY A 370 10.27 -15.20 -7.97
C GLY A 370 11.68 -14.84 -7.53
N GLY A 371 12.65 -15.68 -7.89
CA GLY A 371 14.03 -15.58 -7.38
C GLY A 371 14.78 -14.30 -7.77
N LEU A 372 14.46 -13.68 -8.93
CA LEU A 372 15.08 -12.41 -9.34
C LEU A 372 14.71 -11.23 -8.44
N ALA A 373 13.58 -11.31 -7.74
CA ALA A 373 13.13 -10.27 -6.83
C ALA A 373 13.93 -10.25 -5.51
N ILE A 374 14.68 -11.31 -5.23
CA ILE A 374 15.35 -11.52 -3.95
C ILE A 374 16.66 -10.74 -3.91
N GLY A 375 16.79 -9.84 -2.92
CA GLY A 375 18.05 -9.25 -2.51
C GLY A 375 18.76 -10.16 -1.50
N VAL A 376 20.09 -10.03 -1.39
CA VAL A 376 20.90 -10.83 -0.46
C VAL A 376 20.44 -10.58 0.99
N PRO A 377 19.91 -11.59 1.70
CA PRO A 377 19.35 -11.42 3.05
C PRO A 377 20.37 -10.92 4.08
N GLY A 378 20.01 -9.90 4.84
CA GLY A 378 20.93 -9.20 5.75
C GLY A 378 20.63 -9.31 7.23
N GLU A 379 19.45 -9.82 7.59
CA GLU A 379 18.93 -9.76 8.95
C GLU A 379 19.85 -10.48 9.97
N LEU A 380 20.31 -11.69 9.66
CA LEU A 380 21.15 -12.47 10.59
C LEU A 380 22.54 -11.86 10.80
N ARG A 381 23.20 -11.30 9.77
CA ARG A 381 24.45 -10.56 9.97
C ARG A 381 24.25 -9.36 10.91
N ALA A 382 23.15 -8.64 10.76
CA ALA A 382 22.84 -7.51 11.65
C ALA A 382 22.58 -7.98 13.08
N TYR A 383 21.87 -9.09 13.27
CA TYR A 383 21.66 -9.68 14.60
C TYR A 383 22.96 -10.09 15.25
N LYS A 384 23.88 -10.73 14.51
CA LYS A 384 25.19 -11.09 15.03
C LYS A 384 26.00 -9.86 15.42
N LYS A 385 26.09 -8.85 14.54
CA LYS A 385 26.80 -7.60 14.84
C LYS A 385 26.22 -6.90 16.07
N ALA A 386 24.89 -6.88 16.20
CA ALA A 386 24.21 -6.29 17.34
C ALA A 386 24.50 -7.05 18.65
N TYR A 387 24.46 -8.38 18.61
CA TYR A 387 24.80 -9.24 19.75
C TYR A 387 26.25 -9.04 20.20
N ASP A 388 27.19 -9.00 19.24
CA ASP A 388 28.62 -8.87 19.56
C ASP A 388 28.97 -7.49 20.16
N GLU A 389 28.26 -6.43 19.78
CA GLU A 389 28.52 -5.07 20.26
C GLU A 389 27.77 -4.70 21.54
N PHE A 390 26.54 -5.17 21.69
CA PHE A 390 25.59 -4.71 22.71
C PHE A 390 24.85 -5.83 23.44
N GLY A 391 24.99 -7.08 22.98
CA GLY A 391 24.36 -8.25 23.59
C GLY A 391 25.27 -8.99 24.58
N GLY A 392 24.96 -10.26 24.78
CA GLY A 392 25.84 -11.19 25.51
C GLY A 392 25.53 -11.37 27.00
N GLY A 393 24.37 -10.90 27.48
CA GLY A 393 23.85 -11.22 28.81
C GLY A 393 23.34 -12.66 28.90
N VAL A 394 22.90 -13.23 27.76
CA VAL A 394 22.62 -14.67 27.59
C VAL A 394 23.40 -15.23 26.40
N LEU A 395 23.55 -16.56 26.31
CA LEU A 395 24.25 -17.18 25.19
C LEU A 395 23.47 -17.01 23.88
N TRP A 396 24.18 -16.86 22.76
CA TRP A 396 23.58 -16.72 21.41
C TRP A 396 22.46 -17.74 21.15
N LYS A 397 22.71 -19.02 21.45
CA LYS A 397 21.73 -20.09 21.26
C LYS A 397 20.44 -19.90 22.05
N GLU A 398 20.50 -19.25 23.22
CA GLU A 398 19.36 -19.03 24.11
C GLU A 398 18.38 -18.00 23.54
N LEU A 399 18.84 -17.11 22.65
CA LEU A 399 17.98 -16.16 21.94
C LEU A 399 16.97 -16.86 21.02
N PHE A 400 17.33 -18.03 20.49
CA PHE A 400 16.52 -18.79 19.53
C PHE A 400 15.63 -19.84 20.20
N GLN A 401 16.00 -20.34 21.38
CA GLN A 401 15.30 -21.47 22.01
C GLN A 401 13.80 -21.26 22.17
N PRO A 402 13.30 -20.11 22.67
CA PRO A 402 11.86 -19.89 22.78
C PRO A 402 11.14 -20.01 21.43
N THR A 403 11.74 -19.48 20.37
CA THR A 403 11.17 -19.52 19.03
C THR A 403 11.27 -20.89 18.38
N ILE A 404 12.37 -21.61 18.56
CA ILE A 404 12.51 -23.01 18.10
C ILE A 404 11.41 -23.87 18.72
N GLN A 405 11.12 -23.69 20.01
CA GLN A 405 10.04 -24.38 20.69
C GLN A 405 8.67 -24.04 20.08
N LEU A 406 8.37 -22.75 19.86
CA LEU A 406 7.14 -22.32 19.18
C LEU A 406 6.99 -22.96 17.79
N CYS A 407 8.07 -23.05 17.01
CA CYS A 407 8.03 -23.69 15.70
C CYS A 407 7.72 -25.21 15.77
N ARG A 408 8.20 -25.91 16.81
CA ARG A 408 8.00 -27.37 16.98
C ARG A 408 6.64 -27.71 17.59
N GLU A 409 6.29 -27.02 18.67
CA GLU A 409 5.06 -27.28 19.45
C GLU A 409 3.84 -26.67 18.77
N GLY A 410 4.04 -25.57 18.06
CA GLY A 410 3.05 -24.80 17.33
C GLY A 410 2.71 -23.48 18.01
N PHE A 411 2.20 -22.55 17.23
CA PHE A 411 1.74 -21.24 17.68
C PHE A 411 0.41 -20.88 17.02
N HIS A 412 -0.36 -20.01 17.68
CA HIS A 412 -1.62 -19.54 17.14
C HIS A 412 -1.38 -18.47 16.07
N VAL A 413 -1.97 -18.66 14.89
CA VAL A 413 -1.90 -17.72 13.78
C VAL A 413 -2.59 -16.40 14.18
N SER A 414 -1.88 -15.29 14.02
CA SER A 414 -2.42 -13.97 14.34
C SER A 414 -3.46 -13.51 13.30
N GLU A 415 -4.33 -12.57 13.67
CA GLU A 415 -5.28 -11.93 12.73
C GLU A 415 -4.56 -11.31 11.53
N ALA A 416 -3.43 -10.64 11.75
CA ALA A 416 -2.64 -10.02 10.69
C ALA A 416 -2.07 -11.07 9.72
N GLN A 417 -1.58 -12.19 10.24
CA GLN A 417 -1.06 -13.28 9.42
C GLN A 417 -2.20 -13.99 8.66
N ALA A 418 -3.31 -14.29 9.32
CA ALA A 418 -4.49 -14.89 8.69
C ALA A 418 -5.04 -14.03 7.55
N GLN A 419 -5.08 -12.71 7.75
CA GLN A 419 -5.48 -11.77 6.71
C GLN A 419 -4.51 -11.79 5.53
N ALA A 420 -3.20 -11.79 5.77
CA ALA A 420 -2.21 -11.90 4.70
C ALA A 420 -2.31 -13.24 3.95
N ILE A 421 -2.50 -14.36 4.66
CA ILE A 421 -2.76 -15.68 4.07
C ILE A 421 -3.99 -15.61 3.15
N LYS A 422 -5.07 -15.01 3.63
CA LYS A 422 -6.30 -14.84 2.85
C LYS A 422 -6.08 -13.98 1.60
N GLU A 423 -5.41 -12.83 1.72
CA GLU A 423 -5.09 -11.93 0.61
C GLU A 423 -4.17 -12.57 -0.44
N THR A 424 -3.37 -13.55 -0.04
CA THR A 424 -2.43 -14.26 -0.93
C THR A 424 -2.83 -15.70 -1.23
N THR A 425 -4.10 -16.07 -0.95
CA THR A 425 -4.66 -17.42 -1.13
C THR A 425 -4.20 -18.08 -2.44
N ARG A 426 -4.32 -17.38 -3.56
CA ARG A 426 -3.97 -17.95 -4.87
C ARG A 426 -2.48 -18.29 -4.95
N VAL A 427 -1.62 -17.38 -4.51
CA VAL A 427 -0.17 -17.60 -4.52
C VAL A 427 0.18 -18.81 -3.66
N ILE A 428 -0.43 -18.91 -2.48
CA ILE A 428 -0.24 -20.04 -1.58
C ILE A 428 -0.70 -21.35 -2.23
N LEU A 429 -1.85 -21.37 -2.88
CA LEU A 429 -2.40 -22.59 -3.48
C LEU A 429 -1.69 -23.03 -4.77
N ASP A 430 -1.05 -22.10 -5.48
CA ASP A 430 -0.32 -22.36 -6.72
C ASP A 430 1.13 -22.81 -6.48
N ASP A 431 1.72 -22.55 -5.29
CA ASP A 431 3.10 -22.92 -4.94
C ASP A 431 3.17 -24.13 -3.98
N PRO A 432 3.81 -25.26 -4.36
CA PRO A 432 3.85 -26.46 -3.53
C PRO A 432 4.47 -26.28 -2.13
N ALA A 433 5.49 -25.42 -1.99
CA ALA A 433 6.15 -25.21 -0.71
C ALA A 433 5.25 -24.37 0.20
N MET A 434 4.65 -23.29 -0.32
CA MET A 434 3.68 -22.49 0.42
C MET A 434 2.45 -23.32 0.83
N ARG A 435 1.98 -24.23 -0.03
CA ARG A 435 0.89 -25.17 0.31
C ARG A 435 1.23 -26.00 1.54
N GLU A 436 2.46 -26.51 1.64
CA GLU A 436 2.89 -27.36 2.76
C GLU A 436 2.73 -26.66 4.12
N ILE A 437 2.92 -25.34 4.17
CA ILE A 437 2.92 -24.57 5.42
C ILE A 437 1.57 -23.91 5.70
N PHE A 438 0.92 -23.36 4.67
CA PHE A 438 -0.25 -22.49 4.86
C PHE A 438 -1.60 -23.17 4.59
N VAL A 439 -1.61 -24.39 4.02
CA VAL A 439 -2.83 -25.20 3.85
C VAL A 439 -2.98 -26.12 5.06
N LYS A 440 -4.00 -25.85 5.88
CA LYS A 440 -4.37 -26.64 7.05
C LYS A 440 -4.96 -27.99 6.68
N ASN A 441 -5.75 -28.05 5.61
CA ASN A 441 -6.34 -29.29 5.10
C ASN A 441 -6.18 -29.39 3.58
N SER A 442 -5.31 -30.30 3.14
CA SER A 442 -4.94 -30.49 1.74
C SER A 442 -6.08 -31.01 0.86
N ASN A 443 -7.06 -31.71 1.44
CA ASN A 443 -8.22 -32.24 0.71
C ASN A 443 -9.23 -31.13 0.36
N THR A 444 -9.38 -30.15 1.24
CA THR A 444 -10.35 -29.04 1.07
C THR A 444 -9.69 -27.75 0.58
N ASN A 445 -8.36 -27.69 0.53
CA ASN A 445 -7.58 -26.46 0.37
C ASN A 445 -7.92 -25.39 1.43
N GLU A 446 -8.31 -25.82 2.62
CA GLU A 446 -8.57 -24.92 3.74
C GLU A 446 -7.24 -24.33 4.22
N LEU A 447 -7.16 -22.99 4.22
CA LEU A 447 -5.99 -22.26 4.71
C LEU A 447 -6.09 -22.03 6.22
N TYR A 448 -4.94 -21.88 6.88
CA TYR A 448 -4.89 -21.48 8.28
C TYR A 448 -5.54 -20.12 8.51
N GLY A 449 -6.48 -20.06 9.45
CA GLY A 449 -7.16 -18.84 9.90
C GLY A 449 -6.63 -18.34 11.25
N ALA A 450 -7.14 -17.18 11.69
CA ALA A 450 -6.77 -16.60 12.97
C ALA A 450 -7.14 -17.54 14.13
N GLY A 451 -6.22 -17.72 15.07
CA GLY A 451 -6.38 -18.63 16.21
C GLY A 451 -6.11 -20.10 15.90
N ASP A 452 -5.94 -20.52 14.65
CA ASP A 452 -5.52 -21.89 14.33
C ASP A 452 -4.08 -22.15 14.80
N LEU A 453 -3.81 -23.38 15.23
CA LEU A 453 -2.47 -23.81 15.67
C LEU A 453 -1.63 -24.27 14.46
N MET A 454 -0.58 -23.52 14.13
CA MET A 454 0.35 -23.80 13.03
C MET A 454 1.71 -24.25 13.57
N LYS A 455 2.37 -25.18 12.86
CA LYS A 455 3.73 -25.66 13.17
C LYS A 455 4.67 -25.40 12.01
N ARG A 456 5.97 -25.21 12.31
CA ARG A 456 7.04 -24.99 11.32
C ARG A 456 8.30 -25.80 11.65
N PRO A 457 8.23 -27.15 11.60
CA PRO A 457 9.34 -28.00 12.06
C PRO A 457 10.61 -27.85 11.20
N LYS A 458 10.48 -27.56 9.90
CA LYS A 458 11.63 -27.29 9.01
C LYS A 458 12.33 -25.99 9.43
N LEU A 459 11.56 -24.91 9.64
CA LEU A 459 12.15 -23.67 10.15
C LEU A 459 12.76 -23.84 11.55
N ALA A 460 12.17 -24.65 12.42
CA ALA A 460 12.76 -24.96 13.72
C ALA A 460 14.17 -25.55 13.59
N ARG A 461 14.37 -26.48 12.64
CA ARG A 461 15.68 -27.07 12.34
C ARG A 461 16.65 -26.05 11.77
N THR A 462 16.20 -25.20 10.86
CA THR A 462 17.00 -24.09 10.31
C THR A 462 17.48 -23.16 11.43
N LEU A 463 16.59 -22.75 12.33
CA LEU A 463 16.92 -21.88 13.47
C LEU A 463 17.84 -22.58 14.48
N GLU A 464 17.68 -23.89 14.71
CA GLU A 464 18.56 -24.69 15.56
C GLU A 464 20.00 -24.74 15.02
N ILE A 465 20.16 -24.98 13.72
CA ILE A 465 21.48 -24.93 13.05
C ILE A 465 22.13 -23.55 13.26
N ILE A 466 21.38 -22.46 13.08
CA ILE A 466 21.90 -21.09 13.29
C ILE A 466 22.23 -20.82 14.76
N ALA A 467 21.44 -21.36 15.70
CA ALA A 467 21.70 -21.23 17.14
C ALA A 467 22.98 -21.97 17.56
N GLU A 468 23.24 -23.15 17.00
CA GLU A 468 24.37 -24.00 17.37
C GLU A 468 25.67 -23.63 16.66
N GLN A 469 25.60 -23.39 15.36
CA GLN A 469 26.77 -23.13 14.50
C GLN A 469 27.05 -21.63 14.30
N GLY A 470 26.14 -20.76 14.76
CA GLY A 470 26.21 -19.32 14.54
C GLY A 470 25.72 -18.91 13.14
N VAL A 471 25.78 -17.60 12.85
CA VAL A 471 25.24 -17.04 11.59
C VAL A 471 25.99 -17.49 10.35
N ASP A 472 27.26 -17.90 10.48
CA ASP A 472 28.05 -18.38 9.34
C ASP A 472 27.46 -19.65 8.72
N ALA A 473 26.64 -20.42 9.46
CA ALA A 473 25.87 -21.51 8.89
C ALA A 473 24.98 -21.07 7.72
N PHE A 474 24.42 -19.84 7.79
CA PHE A 474 23.59 -19.24 6.74
C PHE A 474 24.43 -18.71 5.57
N TYR A 475 25.54 -18.03 5.86
CA TYR A 475 26.28 -17.26 4.85
C TYR A 475 27.40 -18.04 4.14
N THR A 476 28.07 -18.95 4.85
CA THR A 476 29.24 -19.69 4.33
C THR A 476 29.25 -21.18 4.70
N GLY A 477 28.29 -21.64 5.50
CA GLY A 477 28.23 -22.99 6.07
C GLY A 477 27.11 -23.85 5.47
N GLU A 478 26.59 -24.78 6.28
CA GLU A 478 25.70 -25.86 5.84
C GLU A 478 24.42 -25.39 5.12
N LEU A 479 23.84 -24.26 5.52
CA LEU A 479 22.61 -23.74 4.93
C LEU A 479 22.86 -22.95 3.64
N SER A 480 24.07 -22.43 3.45
CA SER A 480 24.39 -21.53 2.31
C SER A 480 24.12 -22.20 0.95
N ASP A 481 24.52 -23.46 0.80
CA ASP A 481 24.30 -24.24 -0.42
C ASP A 481 22.80 -24.46 -0.72
N LYS A 482 22.02 -24.74 0.33
CA LYS A 482 20.57 -24.93 0.23
C LYS A 482 19.89 -23.62 -0.17
N ILE A 483 20.21 -22.53 0.52
CA ILE A 483 19.64 -21.20 0.26
C ILE A 483 19.90 -20.76 -1.18
N VAL A 484 21.15 -20.86 -1.64
CA VAL A 484 21.52 -20.50 -3.01
C VAL A 484 20.76 -21.35 -4.01
N LYS A 485 20.67 -22.67 -3.77
CA LYS A 485 19.93 -23.58 -4.64
C LYS A 485 18.43 -23.24 -4.69
N GLU A 486 17.78 -23.05 -3.55
CA GLU A 486 16.36 -22.72 -3.46
C GLU A 486 16.02 -21.42 -4.21
N ILE A 487 16.89 -20.41 -4.11
CA ILE A 487 16.74 -19.13 -4.81
C ILE A 487 16.94 -19.31 -6.33
N GLN A 488 17.97 -20.05 -6.75
CA GLN A 488 18.30 -20.26 -8.16
C GLN A 488 17.29 -21.15 -8.88
N ASP A 489 16.74 -22.16 -8.19
CA ASP A 489 15.65 -23.00 -8.71
C ASP A 489 14.40 -22.17 -9.06
N GLN A 490 14.23 -21.01 -8.43
CA GLN A 490 13.17 -20.03 -8.70
C GLN A 490 13.61 -18.89 -9.64
N GLY A 491 14.72 -19.09 -10.36
CA GLY A 491 15.26 -18.14 -11.34
C GLY A 491 16.06 -16.98 -10.74
N GLY A 492 16.46 -17.07 -9.48
CA GLY A 492 17.29 -16.06 -8.82
C GLY A 492 18.75 -16.07 -9.24
N ILE A 493 19.44 -14.98 -8.95
CA ILE A 493 20.84 -14.72 -9.35
C ILE A 493 21.80 -14.59 -8.17
N ILE A 494 21.34 -14.89 -6.94
CA ILE A 494 22.20 -14.92 -5.76
C ILE A 494 23.14 -16.12 -5.86
N THR A 495 24.40 -15.89 -5.55
CA THR A 495 25.48 -16.89 -5.52
C THR A 495 26.00 -17.09 -4.10
N LYS A 496 26.84 -18.11 -3.89
CA LYS A 496 27.54 -18.27 -2.60
C LYS A 496 28.42 -17.07 -2.26
N GLN A 497 29.03 -16.45 -3.27
CA GLN A 497 29.87 -15.27 -3.08
C GLN A 497 29.05 -14.09 -2.57
N ASP A 498 27.83 -13.90 -3.10
CA ASP A 498 26.91 -12.87 -2.62
C ASP A 498 26.60 -13.00 -1.13
N LEU A 499 26.36 -14.23 -0.65
CA LEU A 499 26.14 -14.50 0.77
C LEU A 499 27.42 -14.30 1.60
N ALA A 500 28.55 -14.82 1.12
CA ALA A 500 29.83 -14.73 1.82
C ALA A 500 30.30 -13.28 2.01
N ASP A 501 30.10 -12.42 1.00
CA ASP A 501 30.50 -11.01 1.00
C ASP A 501 29.48 -10.07 1.66
N TYR A 502 28.35 -10.61 2.13
CA TYR A 502 27.36 -9.78 2.79
C TYR A 502 27.89 -9.28 4.15
N ASP A 503 27.78 -7.98 4.35
CA ASP A 503 28.15 -7.29 5.58
C ASP A 503 27.18 -6.12 5.83
N VAL A 504 27.13 -5.66 7.07
CA VAL A 504 26.24 -4.61 7.57
C VAL A 504 26.96 -3.29 7.72
N ASP A 505 26.22 -2.19 7.60
CA ASP A 505 26.79 -0.89 7.95
C ASP A 505 26.57 -0.63 9.45
N PHE A 506 27.64 -0.35 10.18
CA PHE A 506 27.61 -0.03 11.61
C PHE A 506 28.32 1.30 11.87
N GLN A 507 27.59 2.27 12.40
CA GLN A 507 28.11 3.61 12.69
C GLN A 507 27.31 4.28 13.82
N GLU A 508 27.77 5.46 14.28
CA GLU A 508 26.96 6.29 15.19
C GLU A 508 25.61 6.64 14.54
N ALA A 509 24.57 6.78 15.34
CA ALA A 509 23.24 7.11 14.84
C ALA A 509 23.17 8.57 14.38
N LEU A 510 22.32 8.85 13.39
CA LEU A 510 22.01 10.21 12.99
C LEU A 510 21.30 10.90 14.15
N SER A 511 21.86 12.00 14.63
CA SER A 511 21.30 12.76 15.75
C SER A 511 20.78 14.11 15.32
N ILE A 512 19.67 14.53 15.92
CA ILE A 512 19.16 15.90 15.85
C ILE A 512 18.73 16.37 17.23
N ASP A 513 18.97 17.65 17.50
CA ASP A 513 18.42 18.30 18.69
C ASP A 513 16.92 18.54 18.48
N LEU A 514 16.09 18.16 19.45
CA LEU A 514 14.67 18.48 19.48
C LEU A 514 14.37 19.36 20.69
N LYS A 515 13.77 20.52 20.46
CA LYS A 515 13.63 21.56 21.50
C LYS A 515 15.01 21.84 22.14
N SER A 516 15.05 22.50 23.30
CA SER A 516 16.29 22.74 24.03
C SER A 516 16.75 21.53 24.85
N SER A 517 15.85 20.61 25.20
CA SER A 517 16.08 19.57 26.21
C SER A 517 16.17 18.14 25.67
N LEU A 518 15.81 17.87 24.40
CA LEU A 518 15.78 16.51 23.85
C LEU A 518 16.80 16.31 22.73
N THR A 519 17.25 15.07 22.55
CA THR A 519 18.01 14.61 21.37
C THR A 519 17.31 13.40 20.78
N ALA A 520 17.01 13.45 19.49
CA ALA A 520 16.50 12.31 18.73
C ALA A 520 17.64 11.62 17.96
N TYR A 521 17.62 10.29 17.98
CA TYR A 521 18.54 9.41 17.29
C TYR A 521 17.76 8.52 16.32
N THR A 522 18.24 8.45 15.08
CA THR A 522 17.68 7.58 14.04
C THR A 522 18.79 7.10 13.10
N THR A 523 18.42 6.47 11.99
CA THR A 523 19.36 5.81 11.07
C THR A 523 19.84 6.74 9.95
N HIS A 524 20.94 6.34 9.31
CA HIS A 524 21.47 7.02 8.13
C HIS A 524 20.91 6.43 6.83
N ALA A 525 21.11 7.12 5.71
CA ALA A 525 20.83 6.56 4.38
C ALA A 525 21.55 5.21 4.18
N PRO A 526 20.98 4.24 3.43
CA PRO A 526 19.83 4.37 2.52
C PRO A 526 18.45 4.27 3.19
N THR A 527 18.36 4.28 4.52
CA THR A 527 17.07 4.32 5.23
C THR A 527 16.45 5.72 5.19
N SER A 528 15.22 5.85 5.67
CA SER A 528 14.51 7.14 5.73
C SER A 528 14.69 7.88 7.05
N GLY A 529 15.68 7.50 7.88
CA GLY A 529 16.03 8.26 9.09
C GLY A 529 16.32 9.75 8.83
N PRO A 530 17.07 10.14 7.78
CA PRO A 530 17.26 11.56 7.43
C PRO A 530 15.96 12.30 7.08
N ILE A 531 14.98 11.60 6.49
CA ILE A 531 13.67 12.15 6.15
C ILE A 531 12.84 12.37 7.42
N LEU A 532 12.83 11.40 8.33
CA LEU A 532 12.19 11.55 9.63
C LEU A 532 12.81 12.70 10.43
N ALA A 533 14.15 12.78 10.47
CA ALA A 533 14.88 13.86 11.12
C ALA A 533 14.50 15.23 10.54
N PHE A 534 14.41 15.33 9.22
CA PHE A 534 14.00 16.56 8.53
C PHE A 534 12.58 16.99 8.88
N ILE A 535 11.62 16.05 8.91
CA ILE A 535 10.23 16.31 9.32
C ILE A 535 10.19 16.87 10.75
N LEU A 536 10.86 16.21 11.70
CA LEU A 536 10.90 16.65 13.09
C LEU A 536 11.57 18.03 13.24
N ASN A 537 12.64 18.28 12.48
CA ASN A 537 13.35 19.56 12.46
C ASN A 537 12.50 20.72 11.90
N ILE A 538 11.75 20.49 10.81
CA ILE A 538 10.81 21.49 10.29
C ILE A 538 9.80 21.83 11.39
N LEU A 539 9.18 20.80 11.97
CA LEU A 539 8.02 21.02 12.81
C LEU A 539 8.38 21.59 14.18
N GLN A 540 9.52 21.22 14.77
CA GLN A 540 9.89 21.70 16.10
C GLN A 540 9.99 23.24 16.15
N GLY A 541 10.36 23.89 15.04
CA GLY A 541 10.49 25.35 15.00
C GLY A 541 9.18 26.12 15.14
N TYR A 542 8.03 25.45 15.00
CA TYR A 542 6.72 26.04 15.31
C TYR A 542 6.34 25.91 16.78
N TYR A 543 7.02 25.05 17.55
CA TYR A 543 6.62 24.63 18.90
C TYR A 543 7.78 24.66 19.90
N VAL A 544 8.84 25.42 19.61
CA VAL A 544 10.08 25.49 20.43
C VAL A 544 9.80 25.92 21.88
N HIS A 545 8.83 26.81 22.07
CA HIS A 545 8.48 27.40 23.37
C HIS A 545 7.18 26.86 23.96
N GLU A 546 6.53 25.92 23.27
CA GLU A 546 5.23 25.38 23.69
C GLU A 546 5.40 23.98 24.27
N ASN A 547 5.08 23.84 25.55
CA ASN A 547 4.88 22.56 26.21
C ASN A 547 3.39 22.43 26.54
N ASN A 548 2.81 21.24 26.37
CA ASN A 548 1.41 20.95 26.66
C ASN A 548 0.44 21.82 25.84
N ILE A 549 0.59 21.78 24.51
CA ILE A 549 -0.29 22.50 23.58
C ILE A 549 -1.73 22.07 23.81
N LYS A 550 -2.60 23.03 24.15
CA LYS A 550 -4.02 22.75 24.34
C LYS A 550 -4.67 22.38 23.01
N LYS A 551 -5.27 21.19 22.97
CA LYS A 551 -6.06 20.74 21.81
C LYS A 551 -7.33 21.55 21.69
N SER A 552 -7.48 22.20 20.54
CA SER A 552 -8.71 22.83 20.06
C SER A 552 -8.79 22.54 18.56
N THR A 553 -9.97 22.60 17.96
CA THR A 553 -10.12 22.39 16.51
C THR A 553 -9.20 23.31 15.71
N THR A 554 -9.03 24.56 16.13
CA THR A 554 -8.15 25.53 15.48
C THR A 554 -6.68 25.12 15.59
N THR A 555 -6.17 24.88 16.80
CA THR A 555 -4.77 24.50 17.03
C THR A 555 -4.42 23.17 16.38
N SER A 556 -5.29 22.17 16.51
CA SER A 556 -5.11 20.86 15.89
C SER A 556 -5.15 20.93 14.36
N SER A 557 -6.07 21.68 13.76
CA SER A 557 -6.13 21.80 12.29
C SER A 557 -4.89 22.47 11.70
N LEU A 558 -4.34 23.47 12.38
CA LEU A 558 -3.11 24.13 11.95
C LEU A 558 -1.89 23.21 12.10
N PHE A 559 -1.83 22.46 13.21
CA PHE A 559 -0.81 21.43 13.41
C PHE A 559 -0.82 20.40 12.27
N TYR A 560 -1.98 19.79 11.98
CA TYR A 560 -2.07 18.79 10.93
C TYR A 560 -1.79 19.37 9.53
N HIS A 561 -2.16 20.63 9.28
CA HIS A 561 -1.76 21.31 8.04
C HIS A 561 -0.24 21.39 7.92
N ARG A 562 0.46 21.93 8.93
CA ARG A 562 1.94 22.04 8.93
C ARG A 562 2.61 20.67 8.86
N LEU A 563 2.04 19.66 9.52
CA LEU A 563 2.49 18.26 9.46
C LEU A 563 2.46 17.73 8.02
N ILE A 564 1.33 17.89 7.31
CA ILE A 564 1.19 17.47 5.92
C ILE A 564 2.17 18.22 5.01
N GLU A 565 2.34 19.53 5.20
CA GLU A 565 3.28 20.32 4.40
C GLU A 565 4.73 19.88 4.63
N ALA A 566 5.11 19.57 5.88
CA ALA A 566 6.42 18.99 6.18
C ALA A 566 6.60 17.62 5.51
N PHE A 567 5.56 16.77 5.46
CA PHE A 567 5.63 15.50 4.74
C PHE A 567 5.90 15.70 3.25
N LYS A 568 5.22 16.65 2.59
CA LYS A 568 5.42 16.94 1.16
C LYS A 568 6.85 17.39 0.87
N PHE A 569 7.40 18.32 1.65
CA PHE A 569 8.80 18.75 1.52
C PHE A 569 9.80 17.62 1.80
N ALA A 570 9.49 16.74 2.75
CA ALA A 570 10.37 15.63 3.08
C ALA A 570 10.35 14.54 1.99
N TYR A 571 9.18 14.19 1.45
CA TYR A 571 9.06 13.21 0.37
C TYR A 571 9.62 13.70 -0.96
N ALA A 572 9.55 15.01 -1.23
CA ALA A 572 10.32 15.63 -2.32
C ALA A 572 11.81 15.25 -2.24
N LYS A 573 12.39 15.29 -1.03
CA LYS A 573 13.81 14.97 -0.81
C LYS A 573 14.12 13.50 -0.63
N ARG A 574 13.17 12.69 -0.16
CA ARG A 574 13.31 11.23 -0.10
C ARG A 574 13.68 10.63 -1.45
N SER A 575 13.11 11.20 -2.51
CA SER A 575 13.34 10.79 -3.88
C SER A 575 14.82 10.97 -4.35
N GLU A 576 15.60 11.80 -3.67
CA GLU A 576 17.02 12.04 -3.92
C GLU A 576 17.95 11.14 -3.07
N LEU A 577 17.40 10.33 -2.15
CA LEU A 577 18.17 9.38 -1.35
C LEU A 577 18.66 8.19 -2.19
N GLY A 578 19.76 7.59 -1.74
CA GLY A 578 20.30 6.34 -2.26
C GLY A 578 21.35 5.76 -1.31
N ASP A 579 22.05 4.73 -1.78
CA ASP A 579 23.10 4.06 -0.99
C ASP A 579 24.39 4.89 -0.95
N PRO A 580 24.80 5.41 0.23
CA PRO A 580 25.99 6.24 0.35
C PRO A 580 27.30 5.49 0.04
N SER A 581 27.30 4.16 0.04
CA SER A 581 28.46 3.37 -0.38
C SER A 581 28.67 3.37 -1.90
N LYS A 582 27.66 3.78 -2.67
CA LYS A 582 27.68 3.80 -4.14
C LYS A 582 27.50 5.19 -4.75
N ILE A 583 26.91 6.13 -4.03
CA ILE A 583 26.69 7.50 -4.49
C ILE A 583 27.02 8.52 -3.39
N ASN A 584 27.44 9.72 -3.77
CA ASN A 584 27.67 10.80 -2.80
C ASN A 584 26.38 11.57 -2.53
N ILE A 585 25.88 11.46 -1.30
CA ILE A 585 24.68 12.18 -0.81
C ILE A 585 24.98 13.00 0.45
N THR A 586 26.25 13.27 0.74
CA THR A 586 26.66 13.95 1.98
C THR A 586 26.04 15.35 2.10
N GLU A 587 26.00 16.12 1.00
CA GLU A 587 25.37 17.45 0.99
C GLU A 587 23.86 17.38 1.22
N LEU A 588 23.17 16.40 0.62
CA LEU A 588 21.74 16.18 0.85
C LEU A 588 21.47 15.90 2.33
N ILE A 589 22.23 14.98 2.94
CA ILE A 589 22.08 14.65 4.37
C ILE A 589 22.37 15.87 5.25
N HIS A 590 23.43 16.63 4.94
CA HIS A 590 23.75 17.87 5.65
C HIS A 590 22.61 18.89 5.56
N ASN A 591 22.05 19.11 4.37
CA ASN A 591 20.94 20.04 4.18
C ASN A 591 19.71 19.62 4.98
N LEU A 592 19.34 18.33 4.93
CA LEU A 592 18.19 17.78 5.67
C LEU A 592 18.33 17.88 7.20
N THR A 593 19.53 18.03 7.74
CA THR A 593 19.76 18.17 9.19
C THR A 593 20.19 19.57 9.62
N SER A 594 20.58 20.44 8.69
CA SER A 594 21.02 21.81 9.01
C SER A 594 19.86 22.73 9.40
N LYS A 595 20.10 23.59 10.40
CA LYS A 595 19.11 24.60 10.85
C LYS A 595 18.77 25.60 9.75
N GLU A 596 19.74 26.03 8.96
CA GLU A 596 19.56 27.02 7.91
C GLU A 596 18.60 26.54 6.82
N TYR A 597 18.87 25.37 6.24
CA TYR A 597 18.04 24.79 5.18
C TYR A 597 16.63 24.49 5.71
N VAL A 598 16.52 23.93 6.91
CA VAL A 598 15.22 23.67 7.56
C VAL A 598 14.44 24.97 7.76
N ASN A 599 15.07 26.06 8.20
CA ASN A 599 14.41 27.35 8.37
C ASN A 599 13.95 27.94 7.03
N ASN A 600 14.75 27.78 5.97
CA ASN A 600 14.35 28.17 4.62
C ASN A 600 13.09 27.41 4.17
N VAL A 601 13.06 26.09 4.34
CA VAL A 601 11.87 25.28 4.02
C VAL A 601 10.68 25.66 4.89
N ARG A 602 10.88 25.90 6.18
CA ARG A 602 9.80 26.34 7.09
C ARG A 602 9.18 27.68 6.64
N SER A 603 10.00 28.63 6.17
CA SER A 603 9.52 29.92 5.66
C SER A 603 8.64 29.81 4.40
N ARG A 604 8.70 28.66 3.72
CA ARG A 604 7.91 28.34 2.53
C ARG A 604 6.59 27.64 2.84
N ILE A 605 6.35 27.23 4.09
CA ILE A 605 5.06 26.65 4.50
C ILE A 605 4.08 27.80 4.76
N ASN A 606 2.94 27.78 4.06
CA ASN A 606 1.89 28.79 4.19
C ASN A 606 0.73 28.23 5.00
N ASP A 607 0.53 28.73 6.22
CA ASP A 607 -0.49 28.26 7.17
C ASP A 607 -1.96 28.26 6.66
N ASN A 608 -2.23 28.96 5.54
CA ASN A 608 -3.56 29.11 4.98
C ASN A 608 -3.77 28.32 3.67
N LYS A 609 -2.73 27.76 3.05
CA LYS A 609 -2.89 27.00 1.80
C LYS A 609 -1.79 25.98 1.52
N THR A 610 -2.15 24.90 0.83
CA THR A 610 -1.19 23.99 0.15
C THR A 610 -0.95 24.43 -1.29
N PHE A 611 0.12 23.93 -1.91
CA PHE A 611 0.46 24.12 -3.31
C PHE A 611 0.44 22.80 -4.09
N GLY A 612 0.62 22.89 -5.41
CA GLY A 612 0.86 21.72 -6.28
C GLY A 612 2.25 21.11 -6.05
N PHE A 613 2.46 19.86 -6.48
CA PHE A 613 3.69 19.12 -6.20
C PHE A 613 4.98 19.82 -6.70
N GLU A 614 4.91 20.59 -7.79
CA GLU A 614 6.03 21.33 -8.37
C GLU A 614 6.62 22.35 -7.39
N TYR A 615 5.80 22.87 -6.47
CA TYR A 615 6.23 23.80 -5.44
C TYR A 615 7.24 23.19 -4.47
N TYR A 616 7.06 21.93 -4.10
CA TYR A 616 7.90 21.26 -3.10
C TYR A 616 9.24 20.79 -3.69
N GLY A 617 9.32 20.69 -5.03
CA GLY A 617 10.43 20.09 -5.75
C GLY A 617 10.41 18.56 -5.64
N GLY A 618 11.41 17.90 -6.24
CA GLY A 618 11.53 16.43 -6.21
C GLY A 618 10.41 15.73 -7.01
N ALA A 619 10.77 14.93 -7.99
CA ALA A 619 9.78 14.17 -8.75
C ALA A 619 10.43 12.87 -9.18
N TRP A 620 10.40 11.86 -8.29
CA TRP A 620 10.79 10.51 -8.68
C TRP A 620 9.86 9.43 -8.12
N LEU A 621 9.83 8.27 -8.78
CA LEU A 621 8.90 7.17 -8.48
C LEU A 621 9.24 6.47 -7.15
N ASP A 622 8.40 6.70 -6.14
CA ASP A 622 8.40 5.93 -4.89
C ASP A 622 7.47 4.71 -4.99
N LYS A 623 7.94 3.57 -4.50
CA LYS A 623 7.18 2.31 -4.47
C LYS A 623 6.57 2.08 -3.09
N MET A 624 5.37 1.50 -3.08
CA MET A 624 4.65 1.18 -1.84
C MET A 624 5.04 -0.21 -1.35
N THR A 625 5.36 -0.32 -0.07
CA THR A 625 5.69 -1.58 0.62
C THR A 625 4.71 -1.83 1.77
N ILE A 626 4.48 -3.08 2.17
CA ILE A 626 3.42 -3.45 3.15
C ILE A 626 3.84 -4.51 4.17
N GLY A 627 4.84 -5.35 3.86
CA GLY A 627 5.37 -6.40 4.74
C GLY A 627 6.56 -5.88 5.53
N THR A 628 6.31 -5.17 6.62
CA THR A 628 7.32 -4.73 7.60
C THR A 628 6.77 -5.00 9.00
N ALA A 629 7.65 -5.22 9.98
CA ALA A 629 7.28 -5.27 11.39
C ALA A 629 8.29 -4.50 12.25
N HIS A 630 7.85 -4.06 13.43
CA HIS A 630 8.66 -3.26 14.33
C HIS A 630 8.63 -3.81 15.77
N LEU A 631 9.69 -3.52 16.52
CA LEU A 631 9.72 -3.64 17.97
C LEU A 631 10.55 -2.53 18.62
N SER A 632 10.11 -2.15 19.82
CA SER A 632 10.76 -1.19 20.71
C SER A 632 11.02 -1.86 22.06
N VAL A 633 12.23 -1.71 22.59
CA VAL A 633 12.67 -2.34 23.84
C VAL A 633 13.45 -1.34 24.69
N VAL A 634 13.15 -1.30 25.97
CA VAL A 634 13.98 -0.68 27.01
C VAL A 634 14.25 -1.74 28.07
N GLY A 635 15.51 -2.02 28.37
CA GLY A 635 15.89 -3.09 29.29
C GLY A 635 16.54 -2.59 30.58
N LEU A 636 16.96 -3.57 31.39
CA LEU A 636 17.42 -3.37 32.76
C LEU A 636 18.81 -2.73 32.87
N ASP A 637 19.60 -2.80 31.79
CA ASP A 637 20.91 -2.16 31.65
C ASP A 637 20.81 -0.65 31.31
N GLY A 638 19.60 -0.14 31.10
CA GLY A 638 19.34 1.25 30.75
C GLY A 638 19.52 1.58 29.27
N ASP A 639 19.76 0.57 28.43
CA ASP A 639 19.83 0.71 26.98
C ASP A 639 18.40 0.76 26.38
N ALA A 640 18.31 1.29 25.17
CA ALA A 640 17.08 1.30 24.38
C ALA A 640 17.36 0.81 22.95
N VAL A 641 16.47 -0.02 22.42
CA VAL A 641 16.58 -0.59 21.06
C VAL A 641 15.27 -0.39 20.31
N ALA A 642 15.37 0.22 19.12
CA ALA A 642 14.29 0.26 18.13
C ALA A 642 14.72 -0.52 16.89
N LEU A 643 14.01 -1.60 16.57
CA LEU A 643 14.35 -2.52 15.47
C LEU A 643 13.18 -2.64 14.49
N SER A 644 13.44 -2.36 13.22
CA SER A 644 12.49 -2.59 12.13
C SER A 644 13.04 -3.66 11.20
N SER A 645 12.20 -4.61 10.81
CA SER A 645 12.58 -5.69 9.88
C SER A 645 11.49 -5.91 8.83
N THR A 646 11.89 -6.42 7.66
CA THR A 646 11.00 -6.53 6.50
C THR A 646 11.43 -7.65 5.55
N VAL A 647 10.46 -8.23 4.86
CA VAL A 647 10.66 -9.00 3.61
C VAL A 647 10.09 -8.24 2.40
N ASN A 648 9.89 -6.93 2.54
CA ASN A 648 9.21 -6.00 1.63
C ASN A 648 7.68 -6.16 1.52
N LEU A 649 7.16 -6.98 0.60
CA LEU A 649 5.71 -7.21 0.45
C LEU A 649 5.26 -8.41 1.28
N PHE A 650 3.95 -8.65 1.39
CA PHE A 650 3.48 -9.84 2.11
C PHE A 650 4.05 -11.13 1.54
N PHE A 651 4.79 -11.88 2.35
CA PHE A 651 5.56 -13.07 1.95
C PHE A 651 6.65 -12.80 0.89
N GLY A 652 7.17 -11.57 0.84
CA GLY A 652 8.28 -11.14 -0.02
C GLY A 652 8.12 -11.51 -1.49
N SER A 653 9.11 -12.21 -2.04
CA SER A 653 9.15 -12.69 -3.43
C SER A 653 8.16 -13.80 -3.73
N LYS A 654 7.38 -14.23 -2.72
CA LYS A 654 6.51 -15.41 -2.77
C LYS A 654 7.28 -16.71 -2.94
N VAL A 655 8.60 -16.68 -2.74
CA VAL A 655 9.44 -17.86 -2.70
C VAL A 655 9.59 -18.33 -1.26
N LEU A 656 9.19 -19.56 -1.00
CA LEU A 656 9.48 -20.29 0.23
C LEU A 656 10.53 -21.38 -0.07
N GLY A 657 11.60 -21.41 0.71
CA GLY A 657 12.60 -22.47 0.64
C GLY A 657 12.02 -23.82 1.06
N PRO A 658 11.91 -24.83 0.17
CA PRO A 658 11.31 -26.13 0.50
C PRO A 658 12.08 -26.95 1.55
N GLU A 659 13.39 -26.74 1.69
CA GLU A 659 14.22 -27.42 2.70
C GLU A 659 14.39 -26.56 3.97
N THR A 660 14.60 -25.26 3.79
CA THR A 660 14.92 -24.33 4.89
C THR A 660 13.70 -23.73 5.56
N ASP A 661 12.55 -23.73 4.87
CA ASP A 661 11.31 -23.05 5.27
C ASP A 661 11.53 -21.53 5.48
N ILE A 662 12.45 -20.94 4.71
CA ILE A 662 12.72 -19.50 4.70
C ILE A 662 11.84 -18.82 3.65
N ILE A 663 11.14 -17.76 4.05
CA ILE A 663 10.47 -16.85 3.12
C ILE A 663 11.44 -15.77 2.70
N TYR A 664 11.68 -15.65 1.40
CA TYR A 664 12.66 -14.71 0.86
C TYR A 664 12.03 -13.38 0.48
N ASN A 665 12.76 -12.29 0.78
CA ASN A 665 12.35 -10.91 0.45
C ASN A 665 12.12 -10.70 -1.05
N ASN A 666 11.38 -9.63 -1.40
CA ASN A 666 11.38 -9.06 -2.75
C ASN A 666 12.04 -7.67 -2.77
N GLU A 667 13.14 -7.50 -2.04
CA GLU A 667 13.73 -6.18 -1.79
C GLU A 667 14.33 -5.53 -3.04
N MET A 668 14.59 -6.32 -4.09
CA MET A 668 14.96 -5.76 -5.39
C MET A 668 13.86 -4.87 -5.98
N ASP A 669 12.60 -5.00 -5.52
CA ASP A 669 11.53 -4.09 -5.90
C ASP A 669 11.80 -2.67 -5.44
N ASP A 670 12.46 -2.42 -4.30
CA ASP A 670 12.61 -1.06 -3.78
C ASP A 670 13.55 -0.19 -4.63
N PHE A 671 14.30 -0.77 -5.57
CA PHE A 671 15.04 -0.01 -6.56
C PHE A 671 14.14 0.62 -7.62
N SER A 672 14.61 1.76 -8.12
CA SER A 672 14.08 2.44 -9.30
C SER A 672 14.55 1.76 -10.59
N THR A 673 13.64 1.64 -11.56
CA THR A 673 13.91 1.06 -12.88
C THR A 673 14.07 2.17 -13.93
N PRO A 674 15.15 2.21 -14.71
CA PRO A 674 15.35 3.17 -15.79
C PRO A 674 14.17 3.22 -16.77
N ASN A 675 13.95 4.39 -17.37
CA ASN A 675 12.91 4.61 -18.39
C ASN A 675 11.48 4.23 -17.95
N THR A 676 11.22 4.26 -16.64
CA THR A 676 9.86 4.14 -16.10
C THR A 676 9.40 5.48 -15.55
N THR A 677 8.13 5.79 -15.76
CA THR A 677 7.43 6.94 -15.18
C THR A 677 6.21 6.48 -14.42
N ASN A 678 5.81 7.21 -13.39
CA ASN A 678 4.51 6.97 -12.76
C ASN A 678 3.38 7.59 -13.61
N ASN A 679 2.13 7.45 -13.14
CA ASN A 679 0.92 7.93 -13.81
C ASN A 679 0.85 9.46 -14.02
N PHE A 680 1.80 10.22 -13.46
CA PHE A 680 1.89 11.68 -13.58
C PHE A 680 3.08 12.10 -14.45
N GLY A 681 3.69 11.16 -15.19
CA GLY A 681 4.86 11.42 -16.04
C GLY A 681 6.16 11.60 -15.26
N VAL A 682 6.18 11.24 -13.97
CA VAL A 682 7.33 11.46 -13.10
C VAL A 682 8.35 10.32 -13.24
N PRO A 683 9.60 10.61 -13.63
CA PRO A 683 10.64 9.61 -13.88
C PRO A 683 11.08 8.83 -12.63
N ALA A 684 11.78 7.70 -12.82
CA ALA A 684 12.34 6.92 -11.72
C ALA A 684 13.60 7.57 -11.11
N SER A 685 13.85 7.34 -9.81
CA SER A 685 14.97 7.98 -9.10
C SER A 685 16.32 7.43 -9.54
N LEU A 686 17.15 8.29 -10.15
CA LEU A 686 18.52 7.95 -10.55
C LEU A 686 19.37 7.49 -9.37
N ALA A 687 19.23 8.16 -8.22
CA ALA A 687 19.97 7.86 -6.99
C ALA A 687 19.69 6.45 -6.47
N ASN A 688 18.52 5.89 -6.81
CA ASN A 688 18.08 4.57 -6.38
C ASN A 688 18.00 3.55 -7.53
N TYR A 689 18.79 3.70 -8.61
CA TYR A 689 18.93 2.63 -9.62
C TYR A 689 19.70 1.43 -9.09
N ILE A 690 19.36 0.24 -9.61
CA ILE A 690 20.03 -1.03 -9.28
C ILE A 690 21.50 -1.00 -9.70
N ALA A 691 22.38 -1.43 -8.80
CA ALA A 691 23.78 -1.70 -9.09
C ALA A 691 24.29 -2.88 -8.23
N PRO A 692 25.26 -3.67 -8.70
CA PRO A 692 25.88 -4.75 -7.93
C PRO A 692 26.29 -4.35 -6.50
N GLY A 693 25.84 -5.11 -5.51
CA GLY A 693 26.16 -4.92 -4.09
C GLY A 693 25.59 -3.64 -3.47
N LYS A 694 24.72 -2.92 -4.18
CA LYS A 694 24.03 -1.71 -3.68
C LYS A 694 22.84 -2.10 -2.80
N ARG A 695 22.48 -1.28 -1.84
CA ARG A 695 21.26 -1.39 -1.03
C ARG A 695 20.15 -0.48 -1.57
N PRO A 696 18.90 -0.94 -1.66
CA PRO A 696 17.79 -0.09 -2.07
C PRO A 696 17.37 0.86 -0.94
N VAL A 697 16.81 2.01 -1.31
CA VAL A 697 16.26 2.99 -0.35
C VAL A 697 15.12 2.37 0.45
N SER A 698 15.14 2.54 1.77
CA SER A 698 14.10 2.00 2.68
C SER A 698 13.29 3.11 3.35
N SER A 699 12.02 2.84 3.62
CA SER A 699 11.16 3.69 4.45
C SER A 699 11.34 3.49 5.96
N MET A 700 12.08 2.48 6.39
CA MET A 700 12.36 2.23 7.80
C MET A 700 13.10 3.41 8.44
N ALA A 701 12.69 3.82 9.64
CA ALA A 701 13.28 4.93 10.37
C ALA A 701 13.10 4.78 11.90
N PRO A 702 13.65 3.72 12.52
CA PRO A 702 13.53 3.53 13.97
C PRO A 702 14.12 4.74 14.74
N LEU A 703 13.44 5.15 15.80
CA LEU A 703 13.64 6.41 16.50
C LEU A 703 13.79 6.20 18.01
N ILE A 704 14.82 6.80 18.60
CA ILE A 704 14.99 6.91 20.05
C ILE A 704 15.11 8.38 20.40
N ILE A 705 14.37 8.86 21.40
CA ILE A 705 14.46 10.23 21.90
C ILE A 705 14.92 10.19 23.36
N MET A 706 15.96 10.96 23.66
CA MET A 706 16.60 11.05 24.96
C MET A 706 16.43 12.46 25.55
N GLU A 707 16.23 12.54 26.85
CA GLU A 707 16.31 13.79 27.62
C GLU A 707 17.78 14.11 27.95
N LYS A 708 18.22 15.32 27.61
CA LYS A 708 19.64 15.71 27.66
C LYS A 708 20.17 15.80 29.08
N HIS A 709 19.39 16.37 30.00
CA HIS A 709 19.86 16.69 31.35
C HIS A 709 20.19 15.44 32.16
N ASN A 710 19.30 14.45 32.16
CA ASN A 710 19.43 13.23 32.94
C ASN A 710 19.76 11.98 32.10
N GLN A 711 19.91 12.15 30.77
CA GLN A 711 20.20 11.07 29.83
C GLN A 711 19.21 9.91 29.96
N ARG A 712 17.93 10.25 30.10
CA ARG A 712 16.84 9.30 30.21
C ARG A 712 16.18 9.05 28.86
N ILE A 713 15.79 7.81 28.63
CA ILE A 713 15.02 7.42 27.46
C ILE A 713 13.62 8.03 27.59
N GLN A 714 13.31 9.01 26.73
CA GLN A 714 12.01 9.66 26.72
C GLN A 714 11.02 8.90 25.83
N GLN A 715 11.48 8.45 24.65
CA GLN A 715 10.68 7.64 23.73
C GLN A 715 11.54 6.62 22.98
N VAL A 716 10.94 5.46 22.68
CA VAL A 716 11.41 4.49 21.69
C VAL A 716 10.25 4.21 20.75
N LEU A 717 10.43 4.47 19.46
CA LEU A 717 9.37 4.40 18.46
C LEU A 717 9.86 3.76 17.17
N GLY A 718 8.94 3.09 16.51
CA GLY A 718 9.06 2.78 15.09
C GLY A 718 7.77 2.19 14.56
N ALA A 719 7.74 1.95 13.25
CA ALA A 719 6.51 1.59 12.58
C ALA A 719 6.74 0.62 11.42
N SER A 720 5.67 -0.06 11.05
CA SER A 720 5.50 -0.70 9.74
C SER A 720 4.44 0.02 8.90
N GLY A 721 4.38 -0.27 7.59
CA GLY A 721 3.44 0.36 6.66
C GLY A 721 4.07 1.08 5.45
N GLY A 722 5.27 0.67 5.05
CA GLY A 722 6.00 1.22 3.91
C GLY A 722 6.24 2.72 3.99
N THR A 723 5.86 3.48 2.97
CA THR A 723 6.01 4.95 2.95
C THR A 723 5.23 5.63 4.09
N ARG A 724 4.33 4.94 4.79
CA ARG A 724 3.66 5.51 5.97
C ARG A 724 4.53 5.52 7.21
N ILE A 725 5.64 4.77 7.24
CA ILE A 725 6.50 4.61 8.43
C ILE A 725 6.96 5.96 8.96
N THR A 726 7.63 6.77 8.14
CA THR A 726 8.19 8.06 8.57
C THR A 726 7.12 9.04 9.03
N THR A 727 6.02 9.15 8.29
CA THR A 727 4.92 10.06 8.62
C THR A 727 4.23 9.67 9.92
N SER A 728 4.03 8.36 10.14
CA SER A 728 3.36 7.85 11.33
C SER A 728 4.23 7.99 12.58
N ILE A 729 5.54 7.72 12.49
CA ILE A 729 6.46 7.93 13.61
C ILE A 729 6.49 9.42 14.00
N ALA A 730 6.61 10.33 13.01
CA ALA A 730 6.61 11.76 13.28
C ALA A 730 5.31 12.21 13.97
N GLN A 731 4.15 11.81 13.44
CA GLN A 731 2.86 12.18 14.03
C GLN A 731 2.74 11.69 15.48
N VAL A 732 3.05 10.42 15.77
CA VAL A 732 2.94 9.85 17.13
C VAL A 732 3.92 10.52 18.09
N ALA A 733 5.18 10.70 17.69
CA ALA A 733 6.20 11.36 18.51
C ALA A 733 5.73 12.76 18.94
N MET A 734 5.14 13.51 18.03
CA MET A 734 4.70 14.89 18.28
C MET A 734 3.41 14.99 19.10
N LEU A 735 2.44 14.10 18.86
CA LEU A 735 1.24 14.02 19.70
C LEU A 735 1.62 13.74 21.16
N ASN A 736 2.58 12.84 21.37
CA ASN A 736 3.07 12.54 22.70
C ASN A 736 3.90 13.68 23.31
N LEU A 737 4.94 14.17 22.64
CA LEU A 737 5.85 15.17 23.20
C LEU A 737 5.24 16.57 23.34
N TRP A 738 4.37 16.99 22.42
CA TRP A 738 3.94 18.39 22.33
C TRP A 738 2.51 18.60 22.79
N PHE A 739 1.63 17.61 22.59
CA PHE A 739 0.26 17.64 23.09
C PHE A 739 0.06 16.86 24.39
N ASN A 740 1.13 16.26 24.93
CA ASN A 740 1.12 15.48 26.17
C ASN A 740 0.14 14.30 26.16
N ASP A 741 -0.24 13.81 24.97
CA ASP A 741 -0.96 12.54 24.90
C ASP A 741 -0.06 11.43 25.43
N ASP A 742 -0.59 10.47 26.18
CA ASP A 742 0.17 9.25 26.46
C ASP A 742 0.41 8.42 25.21
N ILE A 743 1.38 7.52 25.32
CA ILE A 743 1.84 6.73 24.18
C ILE A 743 0.71 5.91 23.55
N LYS A 744 -0.24 5.43 24.37
CA LYS A 744 -1.43 4.74 23.90
C LYS A 744 -2.32 5.68 23.10
N LYS A 745 -2.69 6.82 23.67
CA LYS A 745 -3.54 7.82 23.02
C LYS A 745 -2.91 8.34 21.72
N ALA A 746 -1.60 8.54 21.70
CA ALA A 746 -0.86 8.96 20.51
C ALA A 746 -0.88 7.89 19.41
N ILE A 747 -0.66 6.61 19.75
CA ILE A 747 -0.67 5.48 18.79
C ILE A 747 -2.08 5.18 18.27
N ASP A 748 -3.09 5.24 19.14
CA ASP A 748 -4.48 4.94 18.78
C ASP A 748 -5.13 6.06 17.96
N SER A 749 -4.59 7.28 18.04
CA SER A 749 -5.09 8.42 17.29
C SER A 749 -5.13 8.12 15.78
N PRO A 750 -6.22 8.48 15.08
CA PRO A 750 -6.29 8.39 13.62
C PRO A 750 -5.14 9.15 12.95
N ARG A 751 -4.63 8.65 11.82
CA ARG A 751 -3.46 9.20 11.14
C ARG A 751 -3.79 9.85 9.80
N LEU A 752 -2.96 10.83 9.45
CA LEU A 752 -2.91 11.43 8.11
C LEU A 752 -1.60 11.03 7.44
N HIS A 753 -1.64 10.80 6.14
CA HIS A 753 -0.46 10.48 5.35
C HIS A 753 -0.49 11.23 4.02
N SER A 754 0.66 11.79 3.64
CA SER A 754 0.93 12.27 2.29
C SER A 754 2.39 11.96 1.97
N GLN A 755 2.64 11.53 0.75
CA GLN A 755 3.97 11.20 0.24
C GLN A 755 4.28 12.02 -1.02
N LEU A 756 3.77 13.26 -1.07
CA LEU A 756 3.80 14.19 -2.20
C LEU A 756 2.99 13.73 -3.43
N LEU A 757 3.24 12.51 -3.93
CA LEU A 757 2.53 11.91 -5.07
C LEU A 757 1.97 10.52 -4.73
N PRO A 758 0.71 10.22 -5.09
CA PRO A 758 -0.30 11.12 -5.68
C PRO A 758 -0.60 12.34 -4.79
N GLN A 759 -1.09 13.44 -5.41
CA GLN A 759 -1.41 14.70 -4.72
C GLN A 759 -2.71 14.57 -3.89
N GLU A 760 -2.66 13.69 -2.91
CA GLU A 760 -3.71 13.44 -1.95
C GLU A 760 -3.13 13.35 -0.53
N VAL A 761 -4.03 13.49 0.43
CA VAL A 761 -3.80 13.23 1.84
C VAL A 761 -4.77 12.15 2.25
N VAL A 762 -4.22 10.99 2.61
CA VAL A 762 -5.02 9.85 3.06
C VAL A 762 -5.25 9.98 4.56
N ALA A 763 -6.50 10.18 4.95
CA ALA A 763 -6.96 10.15 6.34
C ALA A 763 -7.45 8.75 6.72
N GLU A 764 -7.07 8.26 7.89
CA GLU A 764 -7.71 7.08 8.48
C GLU A 764 -9.17 7.39 8.86
N ARG A 765 -10.00 6.34 8.89
CA ARG A 765 -11.37 6.46 9.39
C ARG A 765 -11.39 6.86 10.87
N GLY A 766 -12.42 7.60 11.27
CA GLY A 766 -12.55 8.11 12.64
C GLY A 766 -11.76 9.39 12.91
N PHE A 767 -11.09 9.97 11.90
CA PHE A 767 -10.46 11.28 12.02
C PHE A 767 -11.51 12.39 12.22
N ASP A 768 -11.19 13.38 13.03
CA ASP A 768 -12.07 14.51 13.35
C ASP A 768 -12.50 15.28 12.07
N HIS A 769 -13.83 15.30 11.83
CA HIS A 769 -14.41 15.91 10.64
C HIS A 769 -14.17 17.42 10.52
N ASP A 770 -14.18 18.16 11.63
CA ASP A 770 -13.96 19.61 11.61
C ASP A 770 -12.51 19.93 11.25
N ILE A 771 -11.57 19.10 11.72
CA ILE A 771 -10.16 19.18 11.29
C ILE A 771 -10.06 18.90 9.79
N LEU A 772 -10.64 17.80 9.30
CA LEU A 772 -10.59 17.45 7.87
C LEU A 772 -11.20 18.56 6.99
N LYS A 773 -12.30 19.16 7.41
CA LYS A 773 -12.92 20.30 6.72
C LYS A 773 -11.96 21.49 6.64
N ARG A 774 -11.34 21.87 7.76
CA ARG A 774 -10.35 22.96 7.79
C ARG A 774 -9.07 22.66 7.00
N LEU A 775 -8.74 21.39 6.78
CA LEU A 775 -7.65 21.00 5.87
C LEU A 775 -8.07 21.18 4.41
N LYS A 776 -9.30 20.82 4.06
CA LYS A 776 -9.89 21.07 2.72
C LYS A 776 -10.01 22.55 2.42
N ASP A 777 -10.41 23.37 3.40
CA ASP A 777 -10.48 24.83 3.25
C ASP A 777 -9.10 25.45 2.94
N ARG A 778 -8.01 24.79 3.36
CA ARG A 778 -6.62 25.14 3.00
C ARG A 778 -6.17 24.51 1.68
N GLY A 779 -7.05 23.86 0.93
CA GLY A 779 -6.80 23.26 -0.39
C GLY A 779 -6.29 21.82 -0.37
N HIS A 780 -6.21 21.14 0.77
CA HIS A 780 -5.76 19.74 0.80
C HIS A 780 -6.80 18.80 0.17
N ASN A 781 -6.37 17.97 -0.77
CA ASN A 781 -7.19 16.92 -1.36
C ASN A 781 -7.23 15.71 -0.40
N ILE A 782 -8.25 15.66 0.47
CA ILE A 782 -8.40 14.60 1.47
C ILE A 782 -9.16 13.41 0.90
N THR A 783 -8.56 12.22 0.97
CA THR A 783 -9.21 10.93 0.71
C THR A 783 -9.28 10.10 1.99
N CYS A 784 -10.31 9.26 2.13
CA CYS A 784 -10.43 8.34 3.27
C CYS A 784 -9.79 7.01 2.90
N GLY A 785 -8.73 6.63 3.61
CA GLY A 785 -8.09 5.33 3.48
C GLY A 785 -8.75 4.28 4.39
N VAL A 786 -8.42 3.01 4.14
CA VAL A 786 -8.78 1.92 5.06
C VAL A 786 -7.94 2.02 6.33
N TYR A 787 -8.58 1.80 7.48
CA TYR A 787 -7.96 1.69 8.79
C TYR A 787 -6.86 0.60 8.75
N GLY A 788 -5.68 0.82 9.35
CA GLY A 788 -4.77 -0.30 9.62
C GLY A 788 -3.44 -0.36 8.89
N ARG A 789 -3.12 0.55 7.96
CA ARG A 789 -1.94 0.37 7.09
C ARG A 789 -0.60 0.83 7.66
N SER A 790 -0.58 1.56 8.76
CA SER A 790 0.64 1.75 9.55
C SER A 790 0.43 1.19 10.96
N VAL A 791 1.49 0.66 11.55
CA VAL A 791 1.42 -0.01 12.86
C VAL A 791 2.63 0.42 13.65
N ILE A 792 2.42 1.09 14.79
CA ILE A 792 3.48 1.64 15.65
C ILE A 792 3.64 0.75 16.88
N GLN A 793 4.89 0.49 17.26
CA GLN A 793 5.21 0.04 18.62
C GLN A 793 5.95 1.17 19.32
N GLY A 794 5.57 1.46 20.56
CA GLY A 794 6.11 2.61 21.26
C GLY A 794 6.23 2.43 22.75
N ILE A 795 7.29 2.98 23.30
CA ILE A 795 7.56 3.10 24.74
C ILE A 795 7.83 4.57 25.04
N GLU A 796 7.21 5.10 26.10
CA GLU A 796 7.49 6.41 26.66
C GLU A 796 7.91 6.30 28.12
N TRP A 797 8.66 7.27 28.62
CA TRP A 797 8.84 7.46 30.06
C TRP A 797 7.88 8.53 30.60
N ARG A 798 7.22 8.22 31.72
CA ARG A 798 6.34 9.15 32.45
C ARG A 798 6.94 9.54 33.79
N ASP A 799 7.36 10.80 33.89
CA ASP A 799 7.92 11.41 35.10
C ASP A 799 7.02 11.34 36.31
N GLU A 800 5.75 11.71 36.13
CA GLU A 800 4.77 11.87 37.21
C GLU A 800 4.56 10.58 38.01
N VAL A 801 4.78 9.44 37.37
CA VAL A 801 4.59 8.10 37.95
C VAL A 801 5.88 7.26 37.98
N ASN A 802 7.00 7.81 37.50
CA ASN A 802 8.31 7.15 37.44
C ASN A 802 8.25 5.74 36.80
N GLN A 803 7.62 5.63 35.63
CA GLN A 803 7.38 4.37 34.94
C GLN A 803 7.55 4.51 33.42
N TYR A 804 7.91 3.39 32.78
CA TYR A 804 7.77 3.22 31.34
C TYR A 804 6.32 2.84 31.02
N TRP A 805 5.72 3.58 30.09
CA TRP A 805 4.44 3.26 29.51
C TRP A 805 4.68 2.76 28.10
N ALA A 806 4.12 1.61 27.75
CA ALA A 806 4.29 1.00 26.44
C ALA A 806 2.95 0.68 25.82
N ASN A 807 2.86 0.81 24.51
CA ASN A 807 1.65 0.47 23.77
C ASN A 807 2.00 -0.11 22.41
N CYS A 808 1.19 -1.08 22.00
CA CYS A 808 1.28 -1.70 20.69
C CYS A 808 0.05 -1.36 19.86
N ASP A 809 0.24 -0.99 18.59
CA ASP A 809 -0.88 -0.62 17.73
C ASP A 809 -1.76 -1.84 17.44
N ILE A 810 -3.02 -1.75 17.87
CA ILE A 810 -3.99 -2.85 17.77
C ILE A 810 -4.30 -3.24 16.32
N ARG A 811 -3.98 -2.37 15.35
CA ARG A 811 -4.14 -2.63 13.91
C ARG A 811 -3.42 -3.88 13.41
N LYS A 812 -2.46 -4.41 14.17
CA LYS A 812 -1.77 -5.68 13.90
C LYS A 812 -1.86 -6.70 15.04
N GLY A 813 -2.55 -6.37 16.13
CA GLY A 813 -2.76 -7.26 17.27
C GLY A 813 -1.56 -7.43 18.22
N GLY A 814 -0.61 -6.49 18.22
CA GLY A 814 0.50 -6.50 19.18
C GLY A 814 0.04 -6.20 20.62
N ALA A 815 0.85 -6.59 21.61
CA ALA A 815 0.63 -6.25 23.02
C ALA A 815 1.97 -6.02 23.72
N PRO A 816 2.11 -5.00 24.59
CA PRO A 816 3.34 -4.77 25.33
C PRO A 816 3.49 -5.77 26.48
N ASP A 817 4.74 -6.01 26.89
CA ASP A 817 5.10 -6.76 28.10
C ASP A 817 6.33 -6.09 28.78
N GLY A 818 6.70 -6.49 30.00
CA GLY A 818 7.80 -5.83 30.72
C GLY A 818 7.94 -6.21 32.20
N ILE A 819 8.81 -5.49 32.91
CA ILE A 819 9.22 -5.73 34.32
C ILE A 819 8.97 -4.49 35.18
#